data_AF-A0A2T6C1L8-F1
#
_entry.id   AF-A0A2T6C1L8-F1
#
_cell.length_a   1.000
_cell.length_b   1.000
_cell.length_c   1.000
_cell.angle_alpha   90.00
_cell.angle_beta   90.00
_cell.angle_gamma   90.00
#
_symmetry.space_group_name_H-M   'P 1'
#
loop_
_entity.id
_entity.type
_entity.pdbx_description
1 polymer ?
#
loop_
_entity_poly.entity_id
_entity_poly.type
_entity_poly.pdbx_seq_one_letter_code
_entity_poly.pdbx_strand_id
1 'polypeptide(L)'
;MKTAMNLSKKWNYFILCIVAFTTSNLLEAQTITSIMSSYNGYDMNTDGINEINQLTYLPFENIYERVNNNEKLVLVLVEDRILESITGSSLSEQELLKRLEQYKDDLKSEGYTTKFIKASIYNGVEHQDGRTLLAIRAFLKDIKQSKNLQGVVLVGAFPEAMIVRRWIWRRKNWDVTIDGTAYTGSNQRDFLRIVPEIVAHRADIVLADLDGNWEKIYEKGPVGLASIEALPVTGTNTNWPLSGMTFTSTKYNDQVKSFQDFFWIQDDNFIRLDSPRGVLKLKIRTTQRHPEISRSDRAKPNPIARPEIFVSRINARNIAVSTNKNYVDASNQGLLDANGKPRTLETNQNLNPKSFLIKDPITERKILINYFDRNHSYRVGGNPLNSHRTGAVKFGTGLINASNLNNYLKKASSSFSSSVTYDEASLVDYVKFLKTPATLRGMSSHSDPWGSIYDDSYNVNELENLVGGKPWLWKKEAISSGYRYTPSLVGLNGKADAYVHRTIYENNILSGTGGNLFIHNGCEVNSPGNASKRPYNHKDYGSSSGLQNAESILFFLNGVALASRAKVFYDKPEGFTEEIGKNKKNHFGIGWKAYFTKESNNASLASNVSGNKRTYTWSIIGDWTARVQYDNGLGILKLEGNNLKNHAVHANQAWFGGWNFDSKLNDIKGKGDFNGDGIDDILINSSWGIGVLSRIGNQWKSIVVKPKDSWFGGWRYGVNDKIEAIADFDNDGKDEILITSNWGIAILKLQGNSFRSIMVKPNGTRFGTWTYNKTTVRDNKIEGVGDFNGDGKVDILVSKPYGIGLLTLSGSTFQSIVVKPNDTWFGGWRYAVSNKIEAIADFNNDGKDEILITSNWGIGILKLQGNTFKSILVKPNGTRFGTWTYNTTTVRDNKIEGVGDFNGDGKADILVSKPYGIALLTLSRTTLRSIVVKPVGTRFGQWTYNTRYVRDNKVEKIGDFNGDGKADILMSKPYGIALLSLSGDTFTSLYIKQNNNKIGNWHLKATNSFPVIGNFDGQSGEEIIIYN
;
A
#
# COMPACT_ATOMS: atom_id res chain seq x y z
N MET A 1 42.18 -52.94 38.01
CA MET A 1 41.80 -51.50 38.05
C MET A 1 41.76 -50.77 36.69
N LYS A 2 42.02 -51.41 35.54
CA LYS A 2 41.89 -50.76 34.20
C LYS A 2 40.58 -51.04 33.45
N THR A 3 39.71 -51.91 33.98
CA THR A 3 38.43 -52.29 33.35
C THR A 3 37.22 -51.50 33.86
N ALA A 4 37.29 -50.93 35.08
CA ALA A 4 36.20 -50.10 35.64
C ALA A 4 36.17 -48.67 35.06
N MET A 5 37.30 -48.17 34.54
CA MET A 5 37.42 -46.79 34.03
C MET A 5 36.90 -46.61 32.58
N ASN A 6 36.69 -47.72 31.85
CA ASN A 6 36.15 -47.69 30.48
C ASN A 6 34.62 -47.85 30.42
N LEU A 7 33.99 -48.36 31.48
CA LEU A 7 32.53 -48.47 31.59
C LEU A 7 31.89 -47.13 32.01
N SER A 8 32.55 -46.32 32.86
CA SER A 8 32.03 -45.00 33.24
C SER A 8 32.13 -43.96 32.12
N LYS A 9 33.14 -44.03 31.25
CA LYS A 9 33.23 -43.17 30.05
C LYS A 9 32.17 -43.52 29.02
N LYS A 10 31.90 -44.81 28.77
CA LYS A 10 30.85 -45.22 27.82
C LYS A 10 29.43 -44.90 28.32
N TRP A 11 29.17 -44.95 29.63
CA TRP A 11 27.90 -44.51 30.21
C TRP A 11 27.71 -42.99 30.16
N ASN A 12 28.74 -42.19 30.37
CA ASN A 12 28.64 -40.73 30.23
C ASN A 12 28.44 -40.29 28.77
N TYR A 13 29.00 -41.00 27.78
CA TYR A 13 28.70 -40.76 26.36
C TYR A 13 27.29 -41.25 25.98
N PHE A 14 26.77 -42.31 26.59
CA PHE A 14 25.40 -42.77 26.35
C PHE A 14 24.36 -41.84 26.98
N ILE A 15 24.64 -41.26 28.17
CA ILE A 15 23.79 -40.23 28.79
C ILE A 15 23.92 -38.88 28.06
N LEU A 16 25.11 -38.48 27.58
CA LEU A 16 25.22 -37.29 26.71
C LEU A 16 24.51 -37.49 25.37
N CYS A 17 24.53 -38.69 24.80
CA CYS A 17 23.77 -39.00 23.59
C CYS A 17 22.27 -39.09 23.87
N ILE A 18 21.81 -39.58 25.02
CA ILE A 18 20.38 -39.57 25.37
C ILE A 18 19.91 -38.15 25.70
N VAL A 19 20.71 -37.31 26.39
CA VAL A 19 20.40 -35.89 26.61
C VAL A 19 20.49 -35.08 25.30
N ALA A 20 21.37 -35.45 24.36
CA ALA A 20 21.42 -34.86 23.03
C ALA A 20 20.30 -35.37 22.10
N PHE A 21 19.87 -36.63 22.21
CA PHE A 21 18.75 -37.20 21.45
C PHE A 21 17.37 -36.87 22.03
N THR A 22 17.26 -36.51 23.32
CA THR A 22 16.04 -35.95 23.92
C THR A 22 15.97 -34.43 23.80
N THR A 23 17.01 -33.76 23.29
CA THR A 23 16.98 -32.32 22.96
C THR A 23 16.95 -32.05 21.45
N SER A 24 17.18 -33.07 20.60
CA SER A 24 17.15 -32.92 19.15
C SER A 24 15.86 -33.41 18.46
N ASN A 25 14.83 -33.81 19.23
CA ASN A 25 13.49 -34.03 18.71
C ASN A 25 12.47 -33.48 19.71
N LEU A 26 11.78 -32.40 19.31
CA LEU A 26 10.73 -31.60 19.96
C LEU A 26 11.13 -30.17 20.40
N LEU A 27 11.74 -29.41 19.49
CA LEU A 27 11.26 -28.04 19.29
C LEU A 27 10.33 -28.10 18.08
N GLU A 28 9.07 -28.47 18.29
CA GLU A 28 8.04 -27.93 17.40
C GLU A 28 8.26 -26.41 17.38
N ALA A 29 8.53 -25.84 16.21
CA ALA A 29 8.72 -24.40 16.09
C ALA A 29 7.51 -23.72 16.73
N GLN A 30 7.75 -22.96 17.82
CA GLN A 30 6.66 -22.37 18.59
C GLN A 30 5.75 -21.59 17.65
N THR A 31 4.44 -21.76 17.85
CA THR A 31 3.46 -20.96 17.13
C THR A 31 3.55 -19.51 17.59
N ILE A 32 3.16 -18.57 16.74
CA ILE A 32 3.09 -17.16 17.15
C ILE A 32 2.14 -17.01 18.36
N THR A 33 1.04 -17.75 18.39
CA THR A 33 0.10 -17.80 19.51
C THR A 33 0.78 -18.23 20.82
N SER A 34 1.54 -19.33 20.81
CA SER A 34 2.22 -19.80 22.03
C SER A 34 3.28 -18.81 22.53
N ILE A 35 3.99 -18.14 21.61
CA ILE A 35 4.93 -17.07 21.98
C ILE A 35 4.15 -15.89 22.58
N MET A 36 3.08 -15.41 21.94
CA MET A 36 2.28 -14.32 22.52
C MET A 36 1.75 -14.67 23.92
N SER A 37 1.27 -15.90 24.11
CA SER A 37 0.80 -16.37 25.42
C SER A 37 1.88 -16.35 26.50
N SER A 38 3.15 -16.63 26.16
CA SER A 38 4.25 -16.55 27.14
C SER A 38 4.61 -15.12 27.54
N TYR A 39 4.14 -14.12 26.79
CA TYR A 39 4.34 -12.70 27.08
C TYR A 39 3.10 -12.01 27.69
N ASN A 40 2.00 -12.73 27.92
CA ASN A 40 0.85 -12.18 28.63
C ASN A 40 1.15 -12.08 30.13
N GLY A 41 1.02 -10.88 30.70
CA GLY A 41 1.45 -10.60 32.07
C GLY A 41 2.97 -10.67 32.23
N TYR A 42 3.73 -10.30 31.21
CA TYR A 42 5.18 -10.35 31.24
C TYR A 42 5.75 -9.16 32.00
N ASP A 43 6.29 -9.47 33.18
CA ASP A 43 7.09 -8.61 34.04
C ASP A 43 8.56 -9.00 33.87
N MET A 44 9.31 -8.17 33.15
CA MET A 44 10.68 -8.43 32.73
C MET A 44 11.66 -8.44 33.91
N ASN A 45 11.37 -7.69 34.98
CA ASN A 45 12.27 -7.51 36.11
C ASN A 45 11.67 -7.94 37.46
N THR A 46 10.54 -8.63 37.44
CA THR A 46 9.86 -9.20 38.61
C THR A 46 9.52 -8.17 39.69
N ASP A 47 9.19 -6.93 39.30
CA ASP A 47 8.80 -5.86 40.24
C ASP A 47 7.29 -5.76 40.50
N GLY A 48 6.50 -6.66 39.91
CA GLY A 48 5.04 -6.70 40.01
C GLY A 48 4.33 -5.81 38.98
N ILE A 49 5.07 -5.14 38.09
CA ILE A 49 4.52 -4.33 37.01
C ILE A 49 4.77 -5.05 35.68
N ASN A 50 3.71 -5.34 34.95
CA ASN A 50 3.86 -5.95 33.63
C ASN A 50 4.28 -4.89 32.60
N GLU A 51 5.38 -5.13 31.88
CA GLU A 51 5.71 -4.37 30.68
C GLU A 51 4.77 -4.71 29.52
N ILE A 52 4.41 -5.98 29.39
CA ILE A 52 3.39 -6.45 28.44
C ILE A 52 2.24 -7.03 29.24
N ASN A 53 1.12 -6.30 29.26
CA ASN A 53 -0.09 -6.76 29.92
C ASN A 53 -0.71 -7.92 29.13
N GLN A 54 -0.90 -7.73 27.83
CA GLN A 54 -1.57 -8.71 26.98
C GLN A 54 -1.26 -8.52 25.50
N LEU A 55 -1.02 -9.62 24.80
CA LEU A 55 -0.95 -9.73 23.35
C LEU A 55 -2.07 -10.66 22.87
N THR A 56 -2.92 -10.14 21.97
CA THR A 56 -4.01 -10.92 21.35
C THR A 56 -4.09 -10.57 19.88
N TYR A 57 -4.60 -11.48 19.05
CA TYR A 57 -4.87 -11.14 17.66
C TYR A 57 -6.03 -10.15 17.53
N LEU A 58 -6.01 -9.32 16.47
CA LEU A 58 -7.19 -8.52 16.11
C LEU A 58 -8.35 -9.41 15.63
N PRO A 59 -9.61 -8.93 15.70
CA PRO A 59 -10.79 -9.76 15.40
C PRO A 59 -10.83 -10.35 13.99
N PHE A 60 -10.21 -9.70 13.00
CA PHE A 60 -10.14 -10.17 11.62
C PHE A 60 -9.00 -11.17 11.34
N GLU A 61 -8.20 -11.53 12.34
CA GLU A 61 -7.15 -12.54 12.17
C GLU A 61 -7.70 -13.96 12.20
N ASN A 62 -7.30 -14.75 11.21
CA ASN A 62 -7.54 -16.19 11.24
C ASN A 62 -6.50 -16.85 12.15
N ILE A 63 -6.94 -17.26 13.34
CA ILE A 63 -6.11 -17.89 14.36
C ILE A 63 -5.63 -19.30 13.97
N TYR A 64 -6.26 -19.93 12.97
CA TYR A 64 -5.91 -21.26 12.47
C TYR A 64 -4.94 -21.20 11.29
N GLU A 65 -4.74 -20.02 10.67
CA GLU A 65 -3.81 -19.83 9.57
C GLU A 65 -2.37 -19.97 10.08
N ARG A 66 -1.72 -21.09 9.68
CA ARG A 66 -0.33 -21.38 10.01
C ARG A 66 0.61 -20.48 9.20
N VAL A 67 1.62 -19.93 9.88
CA VAL A 67 2.72 -19.19 9.23
C VAL A 67 3.92 -20.13 9.08
N ASN A 68 4.33 -20.36 7.85
CA ASN A 68 5.48 -21.23 7.57
C ASN A 68 6.80 -20.52 7.91
N ASN A 69 7.84 -21.29 8.24
CA ASN A 69 9.09 -20.72 8.75
C ASN A 69 9.88 -19.94 7.67
N ASN A 70 9.63 -20.19 6.39
CA ASN A 70 10.28 -19.51 5.26
C ASN A 70 9.54 -18.24 4.78
N GLU A 71 8.28 -18.08 5.16
CA GLU A 71 7.47 -16.93 4.75
C GLU A 71 7.98 -15.62 5.34
N LYS A 72 7.97 -14.56 4.53
CA LYS A 72 8.39 -13.22 4.97
C LYS A 72 7.35 -12.65 5.92
N LEU A 73 7.55 -12.82 7.22
CA LEU A 73 6.61 -12.39 8.25
C LEU A 73 6.77 -10.90 8.57
N VAL A 74 5.66 -10.15 8.58
CA VAL A 74 5.57 -8.81 9.17
C VAL A 74 4.56 -8.84 10.31
N LEU A 75 4.95 -8.32 11.48
CA LEU A 75 4.02 -8.11 12.59
C LEU A 75 3.51 -6.67 12.58
N VAL A 76 2.23 -6.49 12.84
CA VAL A 76 1.65 -5.17 13.09
C VAL A 76 1.12 -5.15 14.51
N LEU A 77 1.79 -4.43 15.39
CA LEU A 77 1.35 -4.25 16.77
C LEU A 77 0.47 -3.01 16.83
N VAL A 78 -0.76 -3.17 17.29
CA VAL A 78 -1.76 -2.11 17.38
C VAL A 78 -2.05 -1.83 18.85
N GLU A 79 -1.83 -0.59 19.29
CA GLU A 79 -2.13 -0.16 20.66
C GLU A 79 -3.61 -0.46 20.97
N ASP A 80 -3.89 -1.07 22.12
CA ASP A 80 -5.25 -1.42 22.55
C ASP A 80 -6.17 -0.20 22.66
N ARG A 81 -5.68 0.89 23.24
CA ARG A 81 -6.42 2.14 23.48
C ARG A 81 -7.08 2.72 22.23
N ILE A 82 -6.42 2.67 21.07
CA ILE A 82 -6.98 3.27 19.84
C ILE A 82 -8.18 2.48 19.28
N LEU A 83 -8.39 1.27 19.79
CA LEU A 83 -9.52 0.40 19.47
C LEU A 83 -10.67 0.51 20.48
N GLU A 84 -10.55 1.31 21.54
CA GLU A 84 -11.62 1.48 22.53
C GLU A 84 -12.80 2.31 21.96
N SER A 85 -14.01 2.06 22.44
CA SER A 85 -15.16 2.91 22.13
C SER A 85 -14.95 4.34 22.64
N ILE A 86 -15.22 5.35 21.81
CA ILE A 86 -15.05 6.77 22.17
C ILE A 86 -16.42 7.43 22.31
N THR A 87 -16.75 7.89 23.51
CA THR A 87 -18.02 8.57 23.81
C THR A 87 -18.24 9.80 22.90
N GLY A 88 -19.40 9.85 22.24
CA GLY A 88 -19.78 10.98 21.37
C GLY A 88 -19.10 11.00 20.00
N SER A 89 -18.33 9.96 19.64
CA SER A 89 -17.73 9.83 18.31
C SER A 89 -18.70 9.20 17.32
N SER A 90 -18.81 9.76 16.11
CA SER A 90 -19.44 9.08 14.97
C SER A 90 -18.52 8.03 14.32
N LEU A 91 -17.22 8.06 14.65
CA LEU A 91 -16.21 7.11 14.16
C LEU A 91 -16.10 5.93 15.14
N SER A 92 -16.64 4.79 14.73
CA SER A 92 -16.58 3.54 15.49
C SER A 92 -15.20 2.89 15.43
N GLU A 93 -14.92 1.96 16.34
CA GLU A 93 -13.72 1.11 16.28
C GLU A 93 -13.67 0.27 14.98
N GLN A 94 -14.84 -0.12 14.46
CA GLN A 94 -14.98 -0.91 13.23
C GLN A 94 -14.42 -0.17 12.01
N GLU A 95 -14.55 1.15 11.94
CA GLU A 95 -13.97 1.92 10.83
C GLU A 95 -12.45 1.83 10.80
N LEU A 96 -11.78 1.86 11.96
CA LEU A 96 -10.33 1.68 12.03
C LEU A 96 -9.93 0.22 11.76
N LEU A 97 -10.66 -0.75 12.30
CA LEU A 97 -10.42 -2.18 12.05
C LEU A 97 -10.49 -2.50 10.55
N LYS A 98 -11.47 -1.96 9.82
CA LYS A 98 -11.59 -2.11 8.37
C LYS A 98 -10.36 -1.58 7.62
N ARG A 99 -9.78 -0.46 8.06
CA ARG A 99 -8.56 0.11 7.45
C ARG A 99 -7.32 -0.70 7.80
N LEU A 100 -7.26 -1.27 9.00
CA LEU A 100 -6.18 -2.18 9.40
C LEU A 100 -6.25 -3.50 8.63
N GLU A 101 -7.45 -4.02 8.39
CA GLU A 101 -7.66 -5.19 7.53
C GLU A 101 -7.33 -4.87 6.06
N GLN A 102 -7.67 -3.68 5.55
CA GLN A 102 -7.19 -3.25 4.24
C GLN A 102 -5.66 -3.15 4.20
N TYR A 103 -5.03 -2.64 5.26
CA TYR A 103 -3.58 -2.58 5.36
C TYR A 103 -2.94 -3.98 5.42
N LYS A 104 -3.58 -4.96 6.06
CA LYS A 104 -3.17 -6.37 6.04
C LYS A 104 -3.07 -6.88 4.61
N ASP A 105 -4.07 -6.60 3.80
CA ASP A 105 -4.13 -7.00 2.40
C ASP A 105 -3.12 -6.26 1.52
N ASP A 106 -2.95 -4.97 1.78
CA ASP A 106 -1.92 -4.16 1.14
C ASP A 106 -0.51 -4.74 1.41
N LEU A 107 -0.24 -5.22 2.62
CA LEU A 107 1.02 -5.90 2.97
C LEU A 107 1.14 -7.28 2.32
N LYS A 108 0.05 -8.07 2.29
CA LYS A 108 0.01 -9.35 1.56
C LYS A 108 0.31 -9.14 0.08
N SER A 109 -0.14 -8.02 -0.49
CA SER A 109 0.13 -7.67 -1.89
C SER A 109 1.60 -7.40 -2.20
N GLU A 110 2.37 -7.06 -1.17
CA GLU A 110 3.82 -6.94 -1.25
C GLU A 110 4.56 -8.28 -1.07
N GLY A 111 3.83 -9.38 -0.87
CA GLY A 111 4.38 -10.71 -0.68
C GLY A 111 4.79 -11.02 0.76
N TYR A 112 4.19 -10.33 1.74
CA TYR A 112 4.37 -10.63 3.16
C TYR A 112 3.27 -11.54 3.69
N THR A 113 3.64 -12.47 4.57
CA THR A 113 2.68 -13.03 5.52
C THR A 113 2.61 -12.08 6.70
N THR A 114 1.42 -11.83 7.23
CA THR A 114 1.21 -10.82 8.27
C THR A 114 0.45 -11.37 9.46
N LYS A 115 0.73 -10.85 10.65
CA LYS A 115 -0.16 -11.01 11.81
C LYS A 115 -0.34 -9.67 12.53
N PHE A 116 -1.60 -9.29 12.73
CA PHE A 116 -2.00 -8.09 13.44
C PHE A 116 -2.35 -8.43 14.89
N ILE A 117 -1.64 -7.81 15.81
CA ILE A 117 -1.69 -8.12 17.24
C ILE A 117 -2.12 -6.85 17.97
N LYS A 118 -3.24 -6.93 18.68
CA LYS A 118 -3.60 -5.96 19.72
C LYS A 118 -2.61 -6.10 20.87
N ALA A 119 -1.90 -5.03 21.16
CA ALA A 119 -0.88 -4.98 22.19
C ALA A 119 -1.34 -4.03 23.32
N SER A 120 -1.63 -4.64 24.47
CA SER A 120 -1.77 -3.93 25.74
C SER A 120 -0.43 -3.96 26.45
N ILE A 121 0.19 -2.80 26.58
CA ILE A 121 1.53 -2.62 27.16
C ILE A 121 1.46 -1.65 28.34
N TYR A 122 2.53 -1.59 29.12
CA TYR A 122 2.63 -0.69 30.28
C TYR A 122 2.23 0.74 29.93
N ASN A 123 1.20 1.26 30.62
CA ASN A 123 0.67 2.61 30.44
C ASN A 123 0.59 3.38 31.77
N GLY A 124 1.47 3.06 32.73
CA GLY A 124 1.53 3.73 34.03
C GLY A 124 2.30 5.06 34.03
N VAL A 125 2.60 5.58 35.23
CA VAL A 125 3.21 6.91 35.41
C VAL A 125 4.74 6.88 35.55
N GLU A 126 5.34 5.71 35.80
CA GLU A 126 6.79 5.59 35.90
C GLU A 126 7.44 5.76 34.53
N HIS A 127 8.58 6.45 34.50
CA HIS A 127 9.34 6.62 33.28
C HIS A 127 10.20 5.38 33.05
N GLN A 128 9.69 4.45 32.24
CA GLN A 128 10.31 3.16 31.96
C GLN A 128 10.11 2.71 30.51
N ASP A 129 10.07 3.67 29.58
CA ASP A 129 9.82 3.43 28.16
C ASP A 129 10.87 2.47 27.58
N GLY A 130 12.13 2.61 27.98
CA GLY A 130 13.21 1.72 27.56
C GLY A 130 13.02 0.29 28.04
N ARG A 131 12.52 0.07 29.26
CA ARG A 131 12.22 -1.27 29.80
C ARG A 131 11.07 -1.93 29.03
N THR A 132 9.96 -1.21 28.86
CA THR A 132 8.81 -1.73 28.10
C THR A 132 9.21 -2.04 26.65
N LEU A 133 10.07 -1.23 26.05
CA LEU A 133 10.62 -1.49 24.73
C LEU A 133 11.52 -2.75 24.70
N LEU A 134 12.30 -3.02 25.75
CA LEU A 134 13.07 -4.26 25.87
C LEU A 134 12.19 -5.50 26.02
N ALA A 135 11.03 -5.40 26.69
CA ALA A 135 10.06 -6.49 26.74
C ALA A 135 9.48 -6.80 25.34
N ILE A 136 9.09 -5.76 24.58
CA ILE A 136 8.63 -5.93 23.19
C ILE A 136 9.75 -6.54 22.34
N ARG A 137 10.99 -6.08 22.52
CA ARG A 137 12.16 -6.62 21.84
C ARG A 137 12.38 -8.10 22.15
N ALA A 138 12.23 -8.53 23.40
CA ALA A 138 12.33 -9.93 23.78
C ALA A 138 11.30 -10.78 23.02
N PHE A 139 10.04 -10.34 22.97
CA PHE A 139 9.00 -10.97 22.15
C PHE A 139 9.41 -11.09 20.68
N LEU A 140 9.95 -10.02 20.07
CA LEU A 140 10.40 -10.04 18.68
C LEU A 140 11.60 -10.98 18.45
N LYS A 141 12.50 -11.13 19.43
CA LYS A 141 13.62 -12.09 19.37
C LYS A 141 13.12 -13.52 19.32
N ASP A 142 12.11 -13.88 20.12
CA ASP A 142 11.54 -15.23 20.14
C ASP A 142 10.76 -15.54 18.84
N ILE A 143 10.04 -14.54 18.32
CA ILE A 143 9.43 -14.64 16.99
C ILE A 143 10.50 -14.84 15.90
N LYS A 144 11.60 -14.06 15.93
CA LYS A 144 12.67 -14.15 14.93
C LYS A 144 13.39 -15.50 14.96
N GLN A 145 13.52 -16.13 16.14
CA GLN A 145 14.08 -17.47 16.27
C GLN A 145 13.16 -18.54 15.66
N SER A 146 11.85 -18.34 15.71
CA SER A 146 10.85 -19.31 15.25
C SER A 146 10.38 -19.09 13.81
N LYS A 147 10.43 -17.86 13.31
CA LYS A 147 9.85 -17.41 12.03
C LYS A 147 10.78 -16.46 11.29
N ASN A 148 10.63 -16.38 9.96
CA ASN A 148 11.36 -15.44 9.12
C ASN A 148 10.79 -13.99 9.21
N LEU A 149 10.87 -13.42 10.41
CA LEU A 149 10.46 -12.04 10.71
C LEU A 149 11.30 -11.04 9.91
N GLN A 150 10.62 -10.24 9.08
CA GLN A 150 11.19 -9.14 8.31
C GLN A 150 11.14 -7.83 9.07
N GLY A 151 10.07 -7.59 9.84
CA GLY A 151 9.86 -6.30 10.49
C GLY A 151 8.60 -6.23 11.31
N VAL A 152 8.48 -5.12 12.05
CA VAL A 152 7.33 -4.75 12.85
C VAL A 152 6.87 -3.33 12.51
N VAL A 153 5.56 -3.12 12.45
CA VAL A 153 4.92 -1.80 12.36
C VAL A 153 4.16 -1.55 13.66
N LEU A 154 4.46 -0.45 14.33
CA LEU A 154 3.81 -0.05 15.58
C LEU A 154 2.72 0.99 15.28
N VAL A 155 1.45 0.65 15.48
CA VAL A 155 0.29 1.52 15.21
C VAL A 155 -0.31 2.02 16.52
N GLY A 156 -0.24 3.32 16.76
CA GLY A 156 -0.58 3.96 18.04
C GLY A 156 0.67 4.40 18.79
N ALA A 157 0.49 4.78 20.06
CA ALA A 157 1.56 5.23 20.93
C ALA A 157 2.25 4.01 21.55
N PHE A 158 3.56 3.88 21.28
CA PHE A 158 4.43 2.87 21.85
C PHE A 158 5.67 3.54 22.47
N PRO A 159 6.28 2.94 23.51
CA PRO A 159 7.52 3.40 24.12
C PRO A 159 8.65 3.61 23.11
N GLU A 160 9.54 4.55 23.41
CA GLU A 160 10.66 4.93 22.55
C GLU A 160 11.99 4.83 23.30
N ALA A 161 13.04 4.46 22.58
CA ALA A 161 14.37 4.34 23.17
C ALA A 161 15.12 5.67 23.11
N MET A 162 15.50 6.19 24.28
CA MET A 162 16.45 7.30 24.38
C MET A 162 17.88 6.78 24.50
N ILE A 163 18.78 7.22 23.62
CA ILE A 163 20.21 6.87 23.69
C ILE A 163 20.99 8.04 24.27
N VAL A 164 21.77 7.78 25.31
CA VAL A 164 22.78 8.70 25.84
C VAL A 164 24.15 8.16 25.52
N ARG A 165 25.03 9.05 25.03
CA ARG A 165 26.42 8.74 24.76
C ARG A 165 27.33 9.70 25.49
N ARG A 166 28.50 9.19 25.84
CA ARG A 166 29.64 9.98 26.30
C ARG A 166 30.89 9.41 25.68
N TRP A 167 31.77 10.27 25.21
CA TRP A 167 33.01 9.90 24.56
C TRP A 167 34.09 10.92 24.92
N ILE A 168 35.35 10.54 24.74
CA ILE A 168 36.51 11.38 25.01
C ILE A 168 36.87 12.11 23.71
N TRP A 169 36.76 13.43 23.72
CA TRP A 169 36.96 14.27 22.54
C TRP A 169 37.90 15.44 22.87
N ARG A 170 38.81 15.81 21.95
CA ARG A 170 39.50 17.13 21.94
C ARG A 170 38.78 18.17 21.08
N ARG A 171 38.11 19.14 21.71
CA ARG A 171 37.35 20.18 21.02
C ARG A 171 38.31 21.26 20.57
N LYS A 172 38.17 21.69 19.31
CA LYS A 172 38.93 22.76 18.68
C LYS A 172 37.95 23.79 18.15
N ASN A 173 38.36 25.05 18.13
CA ASN A 173 37.59 26.18 17.56
C ASN A 173 36.13 26.23 18.06
N TRP A 174 35.94 26.02 19.37
CA TRP A 174 34.61 25.92 19.97
C TRP A 174 34.54 26.82 21.20
N ASP A 175 33.43 27.55 21.32
CA ASP A 175 33.17 28.44 22.44
C ASP A 175 32.87 27.63 23.70
N VAL A 176 33.62 27.88 24.78
CA VAL A 176 33.43 27.19 26.06
C VAL A 176 33.74 28.14 27.22
N THR A 177 33.01 27.99 28.33
CA THR A 177 33.34 28.64 29.60
C THR A 177 33.86 27.59 30.56
N ILE A 178 35.12 27.70 30.97
CA ILE A 178 35.78 26.75 31.88
C ILE A 178 36.27 27.52 33.11
N ASP A 179 35.84 27.07 34.29
CA ASP A 179 36.17 27.70 35.57
C ASP A 179 35.83 29.20 35.58
N GLY A 180 34.60 29.53 35.15
CA GLY A 180 34.09 30.90 35.04
C GLY A 180 34.70 31.75 33.92
N THR A 181 35.76 31.28 33.23
CA THR A 181 36.43 32.02 32.16
C THR A 181 35.89 31.61 30.78
N ALA A 182 35.44 32.57 29.98
CA ALA A 182 34.97 32.34 28.62
C ALA A 182 36.14 32.31 27.60
N TYR A 183 36.15 31.28 26.74
CA TYR A 183 37.11 31.09 25.65
C TYR A 183 36.36 31.12 24.32
N THR A 184 36.19 32.31 23.75
CA THR A 184 35.40 32.54 22.52
C THR A 184 36.21 33.29 21.45
N GLY A 185 35.78 33.21 20.18
CA GLY A 185 36.42 33.91 19.07
C GLY A 185 37.93 33.63 18.97
N SER A 186 38.76 34.68 18.87
CA SER A 186 40.23 34.56 18.83
C SER A 186 40.85 34.00 20.11
N ASN A 187 40.10 33.95 21.22
CA ASN A 187 40.55 33.38 22.49
C ASN A 187 40.15 31.91 22.68
N GLN A 188 39.57 31.25 21.67
CA GLN A 188 39.30 29.81 21.73
C GLN A 188 40.59 29.02 22.03
N ARG A 189 40.44 27.93 22.78
CA ARG A 189 41.51 27.01 23.14
C ARG A 189 41.05 25.59 22.92
N ASP A 190 41.98 24.70 22.62
CA ASP A 190 41.68 23.28 22.57
C ASP A 190 41.41 22.77 23.99
N PHE A 191 40.28 22.08 24.21
CA PHE A 191 39.92 21.54 25.51
C PHE A 191 39.46 20.08 25.44
N LEU A 192 39.72 19.34 26.51
CA LEU A 192 39.20 18.00 26.70
C LEU A 192 37.73 18.09 27.04
N ARG A 193 36.91 17.31 26.35
CA ARG A 193 35.47 17.22 26.56
C ARG A 193 35.06 15.77 26.78
N ILE A 194 34.49 15.50 27.95
CA ILE A 194 33.89 14.22 28.35
C ILE A 194 32.52 14.54 28.93
N VAL A 195 31.56 14.82 28.05
CA VAL A 195 30.22 15.30 28.42
C VAL A 195 29.19 14.29 27.92
N PRO A 196 28.32 13.76 28.80
CA PRO A 196 27.21 12.90 28.41
C PRO A 196 26.13 13.73 27.75
N GLU A 197 25.56 13.20 26.68
CA GLU A 197 24.52 13.85 25.90
C GLU A 197 23.52 12.83 25.39
N ILE A 198 22.23 13.23 25.35
CA ILE A 198 21.24 12.52 24.55
C ILE A 198 21.66 12.63 23.09
N VAL A 199 21.81 11.49 22.42
CA VAL A 199 22.12 11.42 20.99
C VAL A 199 20.93 11.06 20.13
N ALA A 200 19.91 10.47 20.73
CA ALA A 200 18.64 10.21 20.08
C ALA A 200 17.56 10.16 21.16
N HIS A 201 16.52 10.98 21.03
CA HIS A 201 15.32 10.87 21.87
C HIS A 201 14.43 9.71 21.42
N ARG A 202 14.56 9.31 20.15
CA ARG A 202 13.96 8.14 19.52
C ARG A 202 15.03 7.38 18.76
N ALA A 203 15.22 6.10 19.08
CA ALA A 203 16.18 5.24 18.39
C ALA A 203 15.59 3.85 18.11
N ASP A 204 14.97 3.68 16.94
CA ASP A 204 14.36 2.40 16.57
C ASP A 204 15.38 1.28 16.33
N ILE A 205 16.67 1.61 16.21
CA ILE A 205 17.74 0.61 16.16
C ILE A 205 17.72 -0.31 17.39
N VAL A 206 17.31 0.18 18.56
CA VAL A 206 17.21 -0.65 19.78
C VAL A 206 16.20 -1.78 19.62
N LEU A 207 15.12 -1.54 18.87
CA LEU A 207 14.12 -2.57 18.59
C LEU A 207 14.49 -3.41 17.36
N ALA A 208 15.29 -2.86 16.43
CA ALA A 208 15.59 -3.47 15.15
C ALA A 208 16.84 -4.37 15.13
N ASP A 209 17.87 -4.03 15.91
CA ASP A 209 19.11 -4.81 16.08
C ASP A 209 18.86 -5.93 17.09
N LEU A 210 18.36 -7.10 16.68
CA LEU A 210 17.92 -8.18 17.58
C LEU A 210 19.08 -8.99 18.18
N ASP A 211 20.31 -8.83 17.69
CA ASP A 211 21.48 -9.57 18.18
C ASP A 211 22.40 -8.75 19.11
N GLY A 212 22.19 -7.43 19.19
CA GLY A 212 22.87 -6.51 20.10
C GLY A 212 22.56 -6.71 21.60
N ASN A 213 23.44 -6.15 22.44
CA ASN A 213 23.44 -6.24 23.91
C ASN A 213 22.69 -5.08 24.60
N TRP A 214 21.61 -4.59 24.00
CA TRP A 214 20.88 -3.40 24.48
C TRP A 214 20.36 -3.54 25.92
N GLU A 215 19.96 -4.75 26.32
CA GLU A 215 19.45 -5.08 27.65
C GLU A 215 20.48 -4.78 28.75
N LYS A 216 21.79 -4.88 28.45
CA LYS A 216 22.88 -4.68 29.42
C LYS A 216 23.27 -3.23 29.62
N ILE A 217 22.80 -2.34 28.75
CA ILE A 217 23.17 -0.92 28.76
C ILE A 217 21.97 -0.02 29.04
N TYR A 218 20.82 -0.60 29.38
CA TYR A 218 19.65 0.14 29.80
C TYR A 218 19.76 0.57 31.26
N GLU A 219 19.43 1.83 31.51
CA GLU A 219 19.47 2.47 32.81
C GLU A 219 18.09 3.10 33.11
N LYS A 220 17.33 2.54 34.07
CA LYS A 220 16.06 3.14 34.53
C LYS A 220 16.30 4.51 35.17
N GLY A 221 17.40 4.64 35.92
CA GLY A 221 17.79 5.88 36.58
C GLY A 221 16.89 6.31 37.75
N PRO A 222 17.11 7.53 38.29
CA PRO A 222 18.05 8.55 37.82
C PRO A 222 19.52 8.17 38.00
N VAL A 223 20.35 8.38 36.96
CA VAL A 223 21.80 8.11 36.96
C VAL A 223 22.57 9.42 36.75
N GLY A 224 23.46 9.74 37.69
CA GLY A 224 24.37 10.87 37.60
C GLY A 224 25.62 10.51 36.80
N LEU A 225 25.81 11.14 35.64
CA LEU A 225 26.97 10.94 34.78
C LEU A 225 27.91 12.15 34.86
N ALA A 226 29.19 11.90 35.15
CA ALA A 226 30.24 12.92 35.12
C ALA A 226 30.29 13.65 33.75
N SER A 227 30.42 14.97 33.81
CA SER A 227 30.47 15.93 32.71
C SER A 227 31.67 16.83 32.91
N ILE A 228 32.76 16.53 32.19
CA ILE A 228 34.06 17.17 32.38
C ILE A 228 34.44 17.96 31.13
N GLU A 229 34.82 19.22 31.33
CA GLU A 229 35.43 20.08 30.33
C GLU A 229 36.71 20.68 30.92
N ALA A 230 37.87 20.45 30.33
CA ALA A 230 39.14 20.76 30.97
C ALA A 230 40.20 21.24 29.98
N LEU A 231 40.92 22.31 30.35
CA LEU A 231 42.07 22.79 29.57
C LEU A 231 43.34 22.03 29.94
N PRO A 232 44.20 21.69 28.97
CA PRO A 232 45.48 21.09 29.28
C PRO A 232 46.39 22.08 30.03
N VAL A 233 47.22 21.58 30.96
CA VAL A 233 48.32 22.38 31.53
C VAL A 233 49.46 22.59 30.53
N THR A 234 50.28 23.62 30.74
CA THR A 234 51.50 23.89 29.95
C THR A 234 52.41 22.65 29.92
N GLY A 235 52.92 22.28 28.75
CA GLY A 235 53.74 21.07 28.56
C GLY A 235 52.96 19.77 28.29
N THR A 236 51.63 19.81 28.23
CA THR A 236 50.82 18.65 27.80
C THR A 236 51.16 18.29 26.34
N ASN A 237 51.42 17.00 26.07
CA ASN A 237 51.72 16.47 24.73
C ASN A 237 50.70 16.96 23.69
N THR A 238 51.14 17.67 22.65
CA THR A 238 50.29 18.31 21.63
C THR A 238 49.37 17.36 20.86
N ASN A 239 49.56 16.05 20.95
CA ASN A 239 48.74 15.02 20.29
C ASN A 239 47.66 14.39 21.20
N TRP A 240 47.31 15.01 22.32
CA TRP A 240 46.24 14.55 23.21
C TRP A 240 44.84 14.60 22.55
N PRO A 241 43.87 13.75 22.98
CA PRO A 241 44.03 12.65 23.92
C PRO A 241 44.72 11.44 23.28
N LEU A 242 45.68 10.82 23.98
CA LEU A 242 46.31 9.56 23.59
C LEU A 242 45.92 8.45 24.56
N SER A 243 45.79 7.22 24.06
CA SER A 243 45.55 6.09 24.94
C SER A 243 46.72 5.90 25.92
N GLY A 244 46.42 5.73 27.19
CA GLY A 244 47.41 5.61 28.26
C GLY A 244 47.95 6.93 28.80
N MET A 245 47.58 8.10 28.27
CA MET A 245 48.06 9.37 28.81
C MET A 245 47.42 9.72 30.15
N THR A 246 48.13 10.45 30.99
CA THR A 246 47.55 11.16 32.14
C THR A 246 47.29 12.61 31.73
N PHE A 247 46.04 12.97 31.53
CA PHE A 247 45.60 14.34 31.28
C PHE A 247 45.53 15.08 32.62
N THR A 248 46.22 16.21 32.72
CA THR A 248 46.21 17.06 33.93
C THR A 248 45.65 18.43 33.58
N SER A 249 44.79 18.96 34.44
CA SER A 249 44.21 20.29 34.29
C SER A 249 44.10 21.00 35.64
N THR A 250 44.36 22.31 35.64
CA THR A 250 44.07 23.22 36.74
C THR A 250 42.89 24.17 36.44
N LYS A 251 42.32 24.08 35.24
CA LYS A 251 41.15 24.85 34.79
C LYS A 251 40.15 23.90 34.17
N TYR A 252 39.14 23.52 34.93
CA TYR A 252 38.16 22.52 34.53
C TYR A 252 36.77 22.79 35.11
N ASN A 253 35.74 22.40 34.36
CA ASN A 253 34.40 22.15 34.86
C ASN A 253 34.29 20.66 35.16
N ASP A 254 33.86 20.30 36.37
CA ASP A 254 33.58 18.93 36.78
C ASP A 254 32.17 18.91 37.38
N GLN A 255 31.19 18.59 36.52
CA GLN A 255 29.78 18.60 36.87
C GLN A 255 29.20 17.19 36.76
N VAL A 256 28.00 16.99 37.30
CA VAL A 256 27.21 15.77 37.11
C VAL A 256 25.93 16.12 36.37
N LYS A 257 25.63 15.38 35.30
CA LYS A 257 24.35 15.47 34.57
C LYS A 257 23.51 14.23 34.87
N SER A 258 22.26 14.43 35.26
CA SER A 258 21.32 13.34 35.57
C SER A 258 20.51 12.96 34.33
N PHE A 259 20.37 11.65 34.10
CA PHE A 259 19.53 11.06 33.06
C PHE A 259 18.70 9.93 33.69
N GLN A 260 17.55 9.62 33.11
CA GLN A 260 16.71 8.49 33.50
C GLN A 260 16.10 7.87 32.25
N ASP A 261 15.72 6.61 32.33
CA ASP A 261 15.11 5.82 31.26
C ASP A 261 15.88 5.93 29.92
N PHE A 262 17.10 5.40 29.88
CA PHE A 262 17.97 5.56 28.72
C PHE A 262 18.91 4.38 28.49
N PHE A 263 19.37 4.26 27.25
CA PHE A 263 20.42 3.32 26.85
C PHE A 263 21.77 4.05 26.86
N TRP A 264 22.64 3.67 27.79
CA TRP A 264 23.94 4.27 27.97
C TRP A 264 25.01 3.57 27.11
N ILE A 265 25.31 4.17 25.96
CA ILE A 265 26.46 3.77 25.17
C ILE A 265 27.70 4.45 25.76
N GLN A 266 28.34 3.74 26.71
CA GLN A 266 29.57 4.16 27.36
C GLN A 266 30.79 3.99 26.43
N ASP A 267 30.94 4.91 25.47
CA ASP A 267 32.08 4.94 24.56
C ASP A 267 33.33 5.59 25.19
N ASP A 268 33.19 6.27 26.34
CA ASP A 268 34.31 6.80 27.10
C ASP A 268 35.04 5.74 27.93
N ASN A 269 36.33 5.96 28.15
CA ASN A 269 37.15 5.10 28.98
C ASN A 269 38.25 5.91 29.68
N PHE A 270 37.96 6.39 30.88
CA PHE A 270 38.91 7.14 31.69
C PHE A 270 38.85 6.73 33.16
N ILE A 271 39.94 6.98 33.87
CA ILE A 271 40.05 6.76 35.33
C ILE A 271 40.45 8.10 35.95
N ARG A 272 39.72 8.53 36.99
CA ARG A 272 40.14 9.69 37.79
C ARG A 272 41.27 9.25 38.72
N LEU A 273 42.35 10.01 38.77
CA LEU A 273 43.50 9.74 39.62
C LEU A 273 43.52 10.70 40.82
N ASP A 274 44.09 10.24 41.92
CA ASP A 274 44.32 11.09 43.09
C ASP A 274 45.19 12.30 42.72
N SER A 275 44.75 13.46 43.20
CA SER A 275 45.38 14.75 42.87
C SER A 275 45.13 15.78 43.98
N PRO A 276 46.02 16.77 44.15
CA PRO A 276 45.80 17.88 45.08
C PRO A 276 44.51 18.64 44.77
N ARG A 277 43.94 19.31 45.79
CA ARG A 277 42.75 20.15 45.64
C ARG A 277 42.98 21.20 44.53
N GLY A 278 42.03 21.34 43.61
CA GLY A 278 42.12 22.25 42.46
C GLY A 278 42.86 21.69 41.24
N VAL A 279 43.29 20.43 41.28
CA VAL A 279 43.91 19.75 40.13
C VAL A 279 43.05 18.55 39.71
N LEU A 280 42.75 18.45 38.42
CA LEU A 280 42.11 17.30 37.81
C LEU A 280 43.16 16.43 37.12
N LYS A 281 43.28 15.16 37.51
CA LYS A 281 44.08 14.15 36.81
C LYS A 281 43.21 13.01 36.29
N LEU A 282 43.27 12.75 34.98
CA LEU A 282 42.54 11.69 34.30
C LEU A 282 43.49 10.77 33.54
N LYS A 283 43.46 9.46 33.78
CA LYS A 283 44.08 8.46 32.91
C LYS A 283 43.14 8.18 31.75
N ILE A 284 43.54 8.51 30.53
CA ILE A 284 42.70 8.40 29.32
C ILE A 284 42.99 7.10 28.58
N ARG A 285 41.95 6.45 28.07
CA ARG A 285 42.02 5.36 27.09
C ARG A 285 41.11 5.72 25.92
N THR A 286 41.65 5.79 24.70
CA THR A 286 40.89 6.26 23.52
C THR A 286 40.12 5.16 22.81
N THR A 287 40.37 3.89 23.15
CA THR A 287 39.63 2.74 22.61
C THR A 287 38.18 2.78 23.11
N GLN A 288 37.24 2.90 22.18
CA GLN A 288 35.80 2.81 22.47
C GLN A 288 35.41 1.38 22.85
N ARG A 289 34.43 1.25 23.75
CA ARG A 289 33.99 -0.05 24.28
C ARG A 289 32.98 -0.76 23.36
N HIS A 290 32.15 0.02 22.65
CA HIS A 290 31.01 -0.44 21.87
C HIS A 290 30.17 -1.48 22.63
N PRO A 291 29.60 -1.12 23.81
CA PRO A 291 28.95 -2.10 24.67
C PRO A 291 27.63 -2.64 24.08
N GLU A 292 27.04 -1.93 23.12
CA GLU A 292 25.74 -2.25 22.55
C GLU A 292 25.80 -3.32 21.45
N ILE A 293 26.92 -3.46 20.75
CA ILE A 293 26.98 -4.25 19.51
C ILE A 293 27.21 -5.73 19.78
N SER A 294 26.75 -6.56 18.85
CA SER A 294 27.02 -7.99 18.84
C SER A 294 28.47 -8.31 18.44
N ARG A 295 28.85 -9.59 18.57
CA ARG A 295 30.18 -10.06 18.14
C ARG A 295 30.37 -9.89 16.63
N SER A 296 29.30 -10.06 15.85
CA SER A 296 29.35 -9.98 14.39
C SER A 296 29.60 -8.54 13.93
N ASP A 297 28.94 -7.58 14.58
CA ASP A 297 29.06 -6.16 14.28
C ASP A 297 30.37 -5.55 14.76
N ARG A 298 30.95 -6.09 15.85
CA ARG A 298 32.29 -5.68 16.31
C ARG A 298 33.40 -5.91 15.29
N ALA A 299 33.21 -6.86 14.37
CA ALA A 299 34.18 -7.17 13.32
C ALA A 299 34.07 -6.23 12.10
N LYS A 300 33.08 -5.32 12.06
CA LYS A 300 32.91 -4.38 10.95
C LYS A 300 33.94 -3.26 10.97
N PRO A 301 34.33 -2.72 9.79
CA PRO A 301 35.27 -1.61 9.71
C PRO A 301 34.90 -0.41 10.58
N ASN A 302 33.62 -0.07 10.65
CA ASN A 302 33.05 0.85 11.63
C ASN A 302 32.12 0.06 12.56
N PRO A 303 32.53 -0.21 13.82
CA PRO A 303 31.76 -1.04 14.74
C PRO A 303 30.47 -0.34 15.23
N ILE A 304 29.35 -0.69 14.62
CA ILE A 304 28.00 -0.21 14.94
C ILE A 304 26.99 -1.35 14.90
N ALA A 305 25.94 -1.23 15.70
CA ALA A 305 24.74 -2.06 15.66
C ALA A 305 24.05 -1.93 14.30
N ARG A 306 23.52 -3.02 13.77
CA ARG A 306 22.78 -3.05 12.51
C ARG A 306 21.40 -3.70 12.70
N PRO A 307 20.40 -3.29 11.91
CA PRO A 307 19.05 -3.84 12.05
C PRO A 307 18.90 -5.21 11.38
N GLU A 308 18.50 -6.21 12.16
CA GLU A 308 18.07 -7.54 11.64
C GLU A 308 16.70 -7.45 10.99
N ILE A 309 15.81 -6.62 11.57
CA ILE A 309 14.44 -6.41 11.13
C ILE A 309 14.16 -4.93 10.84
N PHE A 310 13.10 -4.64 10.10
CA PHE A 310 12.60 -3.27 9.91
C PHE A 310 11.67 -2.87 11.05
N VAL A 311 11.73 -1.59 11.45
CA VAL A 311 10.85 -1.00 12.46
C VAL A 311 10.31 0.31 11.93
N SER A 312 9.01 0.55 12.09
CA SER A 312 8.43 1.88 11.91
C SER A 312 7.25 2.12 12.84
N ARG A 313 6.84 3.39 12.93
CA ARG A 313 5.78 3.87 13.83
C ARG A 313 4.73 4.67 13.09
N ILE A 314 3.45 4.37 13.30
CA ILE A 314 2.29 5.12 12.82
C ILE A 314 1.56 5.64 14.07
N ASN A 315 1.99 6.80 14.57
CA ASN A 315 1.53 7.37 15.84
C ASN A 315 0.97 8.78 15.64
N ALA A 316 -0.36 8.94 15.72
CA ALA A 316 -1.01 10.24 15.58
C ALA A 316 -1.19 11.00 16.92
N ARG A 317 -0.94 10.36 18.07
CA ARG A 317 -1.31 10.87 19.41
C ARG A 317 -0.75 12.26 19.71
N ASN A 318 0.45 12.57 19.23
CA ASN A 318 1.15 13.83 19.55
C ASN A 318 0.72 15.03 18.69
N ILE A 319 -0.15 14.80 17.71
CA ILE A 319 -0.75 15.85 16.86
C ILE A 319 -2.29 15.81 16.88
N ALA A 320 -2.87 14.74 17.42
CA ALA A 320 -4.30 14.52 17.51
C ALA A 320 -4.90 15.35 18.64
N VAL A 321 -5.23 16.61 18.33
CA VAL A 321 -5.77 17.56 19.29
C VAL A 321 -7.04 18.22 18.77
N SER A 322 -7.95 18.61 19.66
CA SER A 322 -9.14 19.43 19.36
C SER A 322 -9.12 20.72 20.17
N THR A 323 -10.01 21.66 19.86
CA THR A 323 -10.10 22.90 20.63
C THR A 323 -10.64 22.65 22.02
N ASN A 324 -10.04 23.26 23.02
CA ASN A 324 -10.48 23.21 24.40
C ASN A 324 -11.84 23.90 24.56
N LYS A 325 -12.88 23.12 24.88
CA LYS A 325 -14.26 23.59 25.02
C LYS A 325 -14.48 24.54 26.21
N ASN A 326 -13.52 24.63 27.13
CA ASN A 326 -13.60 25.53 28.28
C ASN A 326 -13.32 26.99 27.91
N TYR A 327 -12.83 27.27 26.70
CA TYR A 327 -12.56 28.63 26.24
C TYR A 327 -13.69 29.11 25.33
N VAL A 328 -14.51 30.00 25.90
CA VAL A 328 -15.70 30.59 25.28
C VAL A 328 -15.72 32.11 25.45
N ASP A 329 -16.44 32.79 24.58
CA ASP A 329 -16.72 34.23 24.71
C ASP A 329 -17.92 34.48 25.65
N ALA A 330 -18.30 35.77 25.78
CA ALA A 330 -19.45 36.18 26.59
C ALA A 330 -20.79 35.62 26.10
N SER A 331 -20.88 35.16 24.84
CA SER A 331 -22.05 34.51 24.26
C SER A 331 -21.97 32.97 24.32
N ASN A 332 -21.04 32.42 25.11
CA ASN A 332 -20.81 31.00 25.27
C ASN A 332 -20.41 30.28 23.96
N GLN A 333 -19.78 30.99 23.02
CA GLN A 333 -19.28 30.44 21.77
C GLN A 333 -17.77 30.18 21.86
N GLY A 334 -17.34 28.99 21.45
CA GLY A 334 -15.95 28.55 21.54
C GLY A 334 -15.02 29.11 20.45
N LEU A 335 -13.87 28.45 20.27
CA LEU A 335 -12.81 28.79 19.32
C LEU A 335 -13.12 28.45 17.85
N LEU A 336 -14.18 27.69 17.59
CA LEU A 336 -14.60 27.27 16.25
C LEU A 336 -15.97 27.87 15.89
N ASP A 337 -16.20 28.14 14.61
CA ASP A 337 -17.51 28.50 14.08
C ASP A 337 -18.41 27.28 13.84
N ALA A 338 -19.63 27.51 13.34
CA ALA A 338 -20.61 26.46 13.07
C ALA A 338 -20.15 25.42 12.01
N ASN A 339 -19.17 25.76 11.18
CA ASN A 339 -18.58 24.86 10.18
C ASN A 339 -17.32 24.16 10.72
N GLY A 340 -16.99 24.33 12.00
CA GLY A 340 -15.79 23.77 12.62
C GLY A 340 -14.49 24.47 12.22
N LYS A 341 -14.54 25.70 11.70
CA LYS A 341 -13.35 26.48 11.32
C LYS A 341 -12.93 27.43 12.44
N PRO A 342 -11.62 27.71 12.61
CA PRO A 342 -11.14 28.68 13.60
C PRO A 342 -11.82 30.04 13.46
N ARG A 343 -12.28 30.60 14.58
CA ARG A 343 -12.87 31.94 14.64
C ARG A 343 -12.19 32.82 15.68
N THR A 344 -12.46 34.12 15.61
CA THR A 344 -12.01 35.09 16.61
C THR A 344 -12.74 34.85 17.93
N LEU A 345 -11.99 34.87 19.03
CA LEU A 345 -12.50 34.78 20.39
C LEU A 345 -12.19 36.09 21.12
N GLU A 346 -13.20 36.77 21.65
CA GLU A 346 -13.05 37.92 22.54
C GLU A 346 -13.47 37.54 23.95
N THR A 347 -12.62 37.81 24.94
CA THR A 347 -12.86 37.45 26.34
C THR A 347 -12.13 38.40 27.28
N ASN A 348 -12.68 38.58 28.49
CA ASN A 348 -11.99 39.32 29.55
C ASN A 348 -10.83 38.52 30.18
N GLN A 349 -10.70 37.22 29.86
CA GLN A 349 -9.67 36.36 30.40
C GLN A 349 -8.35 36.44 29.62
N ASN A 350 -7.25 36.55 30.35
CA ASN A 350 -5.91 36.41 29.79
C ASN A 350 -5.57 34.93 29.60
N LEU A 351 -5.88 34.38 28.44
CA LEU A 351 -5.65 32.99 28.07
C LEU A 351 -4.28 32.80 27.40
N ASN A 352 -3.75 31.59 27.50
CA ASN A 352 -2.56 31.16 26.78
C ASN A 352 -2.98 30.45 25.48
N PRO A 353 -2.65 30.99 24.27
CA PRO A 353 -3.00 30.32 23.02
C PRO A 353 -2.47 28.88 22.91
N LYS A 354 -1.38 28.54 23.61
CA LYS A 354 -0.85 27.16 23.63
C LYS A 354 -1.78 26.15 24.32
N SER A 355 -2.67 26.59 25.21
CA SER A 355 -3.64 25.70 25.87
C SER A 355 -4.94 25.53 25.08
N PHE A 356 -5.11 26.23 23.96
CA PHE A 356 -6.30 26.17 23.13
C PHE A 356 -6.54 24.81 22.52
N LEU A 357 -5.50 23.99 22.37
CA LEU A 357 -5.58 22.65 21.84
C LEU A 357 -5.30 21.61 22.93
N ILE A 358 -6.14 20.58 23.00
CA ILE A 358 -6.01 19.46 23.94
C ILE A 358 -6.07 18.13 23.19
N LYS A 359 -5.37 17.10 23.68
CA LYS A 359 -5.38 15.76 23.07
C LYS A 359 -6.81 15.24 22.92
N ASP A 360 -7.14 14.69 21.75
CA ASP A 360 -8.49 14.29 21.39
C ASP A 360 -8.50 12.93 20.67
N PRO A 361 -9.04 11.87 21.31
CA PRO A 361 -9.12 10.53 20.74
C PRO A 361 -9.94 10.47 19.43
N ILE A 362 -10.97 11.31 19.28
CA ILE A 362 -11.80 11.33 18.06
C ILE A 362 -10.95 11.80 16.88
N THR A 363 -10.22 12.90 17.06
CA THR A 363 -9.26 13.41 16.08
C THR A 363 -8.16 12.38 15.78
N GLU A 364 -7.67 11.65 16.78
CA GLU A 364 -6.66 10.60 16.58
C GLU A 364 -7.16 9.50 15.65
N ARG A 365 -8.35 8.97 15.92
CA ARG A 365 -8.98 7.95 15.07
C ARG A 365 -9.20 8.46 13.65
N LYS A 366 -9.70 9.70 13.49
CA LYS A 366 -9.90 10.33 12.17
C LYS A 366 -8.58 10.42 11.38
N ILE A 367 -7.51 10.87 12.01
CA ILE A 367 -6.20 11.02 11.37
C ILE A 367 -5.62 9.67 10.97
N LEU A 368 -5.77 8.63 11.80
CA LEU A 368 -5.33 7.27 11.48
C LEU A 368 -6.12 6.67 10.31
N ILE A 369 -7.44 6.81 10.30
CA ILE A 369 -8.29 6.38 9.17
C ILE A 369 -7.84 7.06 7.88
N ASN A 370 -7.68 8.39 7.91
CA ASN A 370 -7.23 9.16 6.75
C ASN A 370 -5.81 8.77 6.28
N TYR A 371 -4.93 8.38 7.21
CA TYR A 371 -3.60 7.86 6.89
C TYR A 371 -3.69 6.54 6.14
N PHE A 372 -4.47 5.57 6.62
CA PHE A 372 -4.60 4.27 5.97
C PHE A 372 -5.34 4.36 4.62
N ASP A 373 -6.35 5.22 4.49
CA ASP A 373 -7.01 5.49 3.21
C ASP A 373 -6.03 6.07 2.18
N ARG A 374 -5.18 7.01 2.61
CA ARG A 374 -4.11 7.56 1.78
C ARG A 374 -3.04 6.51 1.45
N ASN A 375 -2.66 5.67 2.41
CA ASN A 375 -1.68 4.60 2.22
C ASN A 375 -2.17 3.60 1.16
N HIS A 376 -3.39 3.12 1.29
CA HIS A 376 -4.02 2.23 0.31
C HIS A 376 -4.12 2.90 -1.07
N SER A 377 -4.63 4.14 -1.13
CA SER A 377 -4.70 4.91 -2.39
C SER A 377 -3.32 5.03 -3.06
N TYR A 378 -2.26 5.30 -2.30
CA TYR A 378 -0.89 5.34 -2.81
C TYR A 378 -0.47 3.98 -3.39
N ARG A 379 -0.73 2.88 -2.67
CA ARG A 379 -0.34 1.52 -3.06
C ARG A 379 -1.01 0.99 -4.30
N VAL A 380 -2.26 1.37 -4.54
CA VAL A 380 -2.99 0.90 -5.71
C VAL A 380 -2.74 1.76 -6.95
N GLY A 381 -1.83 2.74 -6.88
CA GLY A 381 -1.50 3.64 -7.98
C GLY A 381 -2.42 4.86 -8.07
N GLY A 382 -3.13 5.22 -7.00
CA GLY A 382 -4.06 6.34 -6.94
C GLY A 382 -3.40 7.74 -6.94
N ASN A 383 -2.07 7.85 -6.99
CA ASN A 383 -1.37 9.14 -7.03
C ASN A 383 -1.51 9.86 -8.38
N PRO A 384 -1.63 11.21 -8.42
CA PRO A 384 -1.65 11.96 -9.69
C PRO A 384 -0.45 11.62 -10.60
N LEU A 385 -0.66 11.46 -11.91
CA LEU A 385 0.41 11.05 -12.83
C LEU A 385 1.61 12.01 -12.83
N ASN A 386 1.36 13.32 -12.69
CA ASN A 386 2.41 14.33 -12.66
C ASN A 386 3.23 14.35 -11.36
N SER A 387 2.81 13.62 -10.32
CA SER A 387 3.51 13.54 -9.04
C SER A 387 4.72 12.61 -9.09
N HIS A 388 4.90 11.82 -10.15
CA HIS A 388 6.06 10.93 -10.30
C HIS A 388 7.34 11.72 -10.65
N ARG A 389 7.86 12.44 -9.65
CA ARG A 389 9.08 13.25 -9.64
C ARG A 389 9.60 13.41 -8.22
N THR A 390 10.78 14.02 -8.09
CA THR A 390 11.31 14.45 -6.79
C THR A 390 11.09 15.95 -6.56
N GLY A 391 10.98 16.35 -5.30
CA GLY A 391 10.97 17.75 -4.88
C GLY A 391 11.91 17.96 -3.71
N ALA A 392 12.63 19.07 -3.67
CA ALA A 392 13.50 19.41 -2.54
C ALA A 392 13.34 20.88 -2.13
N VAL A 393 13.34 21.12 -0.82
CA VAL A 393 13.33 22.45 -0.22
C VAL A 393 14.46 22.60 0.79
N LYS A 394 15.13 23.76 0.80
CA LYS A 394 16.24 24.05 1.70
C LYS A 394 16.21 25.48 2.24
N PHE A 395 16.60 25.66 3.50
CA PHE A 395 16.96 26.96 4.10
C PHE A 395 18.02 26.78 5.21
N GLY A 396 18.97 27.71 5.32
CA GLY A 396 19.95 27.75 6.42
C GLY A 396 21.37 27.28 6.06
N THR A 397 22.36 27.72 6.83
CA THR A 397 23.78 27.51 6.51
C THR A 397 24.28 26.10 6.87
N GLY A 398 25.28 25.59 6.15
CA GLY A 398 25.88 24.27 6.44
C GLY A 398 25.00 23.05 6.09
N LEU A 399 23.91 23.26 5.36
CA LEU A 399 22.97 22.22 4.93
C LEU A 399 23.13 21.89 3.44
N ILE A 400 22.71 20.68 3.04
CA ILE A 400 22.69 20.28 1.63
C ILE A 400 21.67 21.10 0.85
N ASN A 401 22.12 21.81 -0.19
CA ASN A 401 21.21 22.60 -1.03
C ASN A 401 20.16 21.72 -1.74
N ALA A 402 19.06 22.35 -2.18
CA ALA A 402 17.92 21.64 -2.75
C ALA A 402 18.28 20.84 -4.02
N SER A 403 19.16 21.38 -4.87
CA SER A 403 19.61 20.71 -6.10
C SER A 403 20.38 19.42 -5.82
N ASN A 404 21.34 19.45 -4.88
CA ASN A 404 22.12 18.29 -4.47
C ASN A 404 21.26 17.26 -3.73
N LEU A 405 20.30 17.71 -2.93
CA LEU A 405 19.33 16.82 -2.31
C LEU A 405 18.50 16.10 -3.38
N ASN A 406 18.00 16.81 -4.40
CA ASN A 406 17.30 16.19 -5.53
C ASN A 406 18.19 15.20 -6.31
N ASN A 407 19.46 15.53 -6.56
CA ASN A 407 20.39 14.59 -7.21
C ASN A 407 20.53 13.29 -6.43
N TYR A 408 20.48 13.37 -5.10
CA TYR A 408 20.43 12.21 -4.23
C TYR A 408 19.08 11.48 -4.29
N LEU A 409 17.93 12.18 -4.26
CA LEU A 409 16.60 11.58 -4.32
C LEU A 409 16.30 10.88 -5.65
N LYS A 410 16.74 11.46 -6.78
CA LYS A 410 16.50 10.91 -8.13
C LYS A 410 17.01 9.48 -8.30
N LYS A 411 17.99 9.07 -7.50
CA LYS A 411 18.55 7.71 -7.53
C LYS A 411 17.53 6.64 -7.11
N ALA A 412 16.42 7.02 -6.48
CA ALA A 412 15.35 6.11 -6.09
C ALA A 412 14.46 5.65 -7.26
N SER A 413 14.51 6.32 -8.42
CA SER A 413 13.87 5.82 -9.64
C SER A 413 14.40 6.51 -10.88
N SER A 414 14.77 5.73 -11.90
CA SER A 414 15.14 6.27 -13.23
C SER A 414 13.95 6.80 -14.02
N SER A 415 12.71 6.51 -13.61
CA SER A 415 11.48 6.96 -14.30
C SER A 415 10.95 8.32 -13.80
N PHE A 416 11.61 8.94 -12.82
CA PHE A 416 11.18 10.26 -12.33
C PHE A 416 11.24 11.32 -13.44
N SER A 417 10.19 12.12 -13.54
CA SER A 417 10.18 13.34 -14.34
C SER A 417 10.99 14.47 -13.67
N SER A 418 11.07 15.64 -14.32
CA SER A 418 11.87 16.79 -13.87
C SER A 418 11.55 17.19 -12.43
N SER A 419 12.60 17.28 -11.61
CA SER A 419 12.51 17.67 -10.20
C SER A 419 12.20 19.14 -10.01
N VAL A 420 11.73 19.47 -8.82
CA VAL A 420 11.48 20.86 -8.39
C VAL A 420 12.35 21.18 -7.18
N THR A 421 12.93 22.39 -7.15
CA THR A 421 13.84 22.86 -6.11
C THR A 421 13.39 24.21 -5.57
N TYR A 422 13.48 24.38 -4.25
CA TYR A 422 13.29 25.64 -3.56
C TYR A 422 14.49 25.84 -2.63
N ASP A 423 15.37 26.77 -2.97
CA ASP A 423 16.61 27.03 -2.23
C ASP A 423 16.53 28.38 -1.52
N GLU A 424 17.17 28.49 -0.36
CA GLU A 424 16.95 29.57 0.62
C GLU A 424 15.46 29.93 0.77
N ALA A 425 14.64 28.90 0.91
CA ALA A 425 13.19 29.00 0.86
C ALA A 425 12.64 29.79 2.07
N SER A 426 11.72 30.71 1.79
CA SER A 426 10.83 31.27 2.81
C SER A 426 9.75 30.27 3.22
N LEU A 427 9.02 30.58 4.29
CA LEU A 427 7.87 29.76 4.69
C LEU A 427 6.77 29.71 3.60
N VAL A 428 6.64 30.77 2.80
CA VAL A 428 5.76 30.78 1.62
C VAL A 428 6.25 29.80 0.55
N ASP A 429 7.55 29.77 0.28
CA ASP A 429 8.14 28.83 -0.68
C ASP A 429 8.01 27.38 -0.22
N TYR A 430 8.12 27.14 1.09
CA TYR A 430 7.83 25.83 1.68
C TYR A 430 6.38 25.38 1.40
N VAL A 431 5.39 26.25 1.54
CA VAL A 431 3.99 25.90 1.19
C VAL A 431 3.81 25.68 -0.31
N LYS A 432 4.47 26.49 -1.17
CA LYS A 432 4.49 26.27 -2.63
C LYS A 432 5.12 24.93 -3.01
N PHE A 433 6.21 24.55 -2.32
CA PHE A 433 6.84 23.23 -2.42
C PHE A 433 5.85 22.11 -2.10
N LEU A 434 5.12 22.21 -0.98
CA LEU A 434 4.14 21.19 -0.59
C LEU A 434 3.00 21.04 -1.61
N LYS A 435 2.51 22.15 -2.17
CA LYS A 435 1.45 22.16 -3.19
C LYS A 435 1.89 21.60 -4.54
N THR A 436 3.19 21.54 -4.80
CA THR A 436 3.73 20.95 -6.03
C THR A 436 3.74 19.43 -5.92
N PRO A 437 3.04 18.66 -6.79
CA PRO A 437 3.00 17.19 -6.69
C PRO A 437 4.40 16.57 -6.84
N ALA A 438 4.82 15.77 -5.86
CA ALA A 438 6.10 15.06 -5.89
C ALA A 438 6.06 13.80 -5.00
N THR A 439 6.35 12.65 -5.57
CA THR A 439 6.27 11.35 -4.89
C THR A 439 7.35 11.19 -3.82
N LEU A 440 8.56 11.70 -4.07
CA LEU A 440 9.67 11.66 -3.12
C LEU A 440 10.18 13.07 -2.82
N ARG A 441 10.12 13.46 -1.55
CA ARG A 441 10.37 14.81 -1.08
C ARG A 441 11.57 14.87 -0.13
N GLY A 442 12.45 15.83 -0.36
CA GLY A 442 13.58 16.14 0.50
C GLY A 442 13.37 17.47 1.21
N MET A 443 13.66 17.51 2.51
CA MET A 443 13.61 18.73 3.31
C MET A 443 14.93 18.94 4.02
N SER A 444 15.50 20.14 3.87
CA SER A 444 16.74 20.52 4.54
C SER A 444 16.68 21.87 5.23
N SER A 445 16.51 21.84 6.55
CA SER A 445 16.38 23.02 7.40
C SER A 445 16.96 22.75 8.77
N HIS A 446 17.31 23.81 9.50
CA HIS A 446 17.41 23.67 10.96
C HIS A 446 16.02 23.39 11.53
N SER A 447 15.96 22.51 12.54
CA SER A 447 14.69 22.03 13.06
C SER A 447 14.83 21.76 14.55
N ASP A 448 13.67 21.72 15.21
CA ASP A 448 13.49 21.29 16.58
C ASP A 448 12.28 20.31 16.64
N PRO A 449 11.95 19.73 17.82
CA PRO A 449 10.81 18.83 17.97
C PRO A 449 9.46 19.37 17.49
N TRP A 450 9.32 20.69 17.36
CA TRP A 450 8.05 21.37 17.12
C TRP A 450 7.95 22.05 15.74
N GLY A 451 9.04 22.10 14.96
CA GLY A 451 8.98 22.61 13.59
C GLY A 451 10.34 22.76 12.91
N SER A 452 10.29 23.18 11.66
CA SER A 452 11.44 23.40 10.78
C SER A 452 11.55 24.87 10.40
N ILE A 453 12.76 25.44 10.42
CA ILE A 453 13.00 26.86 10.19
C ILE A 453 13.26 27.13 8.71
N TYR A 454 12.54 28.10 8.17
CA TYR A 454 12.68 28.67 6.84
C TYR A 454 12.87 30.19 6.94
N ASP A 455 13.13 30.86 5.81
CA ASP A 455 13.30 32.31 5.81
C ASP A 455 12.01 33.02 6.27
N ASP A 456 12.16 34.07 7.08
CA ASP A 456 11.06 34.86 7.62
C ASP A 456 10.70 36.09 6.77
N SER A 457 11.41 36.31 5.66
CA SER A 457 11.13 37.36 4.68
C SER A 457 9.93 36.99 3.78
N TYR A 458 8.72 36.96 4.34
CA TYR A 458 7.50 36.70 3.59
C TYR A 458 6.31 37.56 4.06
N ASN A 459 5.31 37.70 3.20
CA ASN A 459 4.05 38.34 3.55
C ASN A 459 3.12 37.32 4.24
N VAL A 460 2.72 37.59 5.48
CA VAL A 460 1.85 36.68 6.24
C VAL A 460 0.46 36.49 5.60
N ASN A 461 -0.10 37.51 4.95
CA ASN A 461 -1.38 37.39 4.26
C ASN A 461 -1.27 36.47 3.04
N GLU A 462 -0.13 36.49 2.33
CA GLU A 462 0.15 35.53 1.26
C GLU A 462 0.21 34.10 1.82
N LEU A 463 0.93 33.89 2.93
CA LEU A 463 1.02 32.59 3.59
C LEU A 463 -0.36 32.08 4.02
N GLU A 464 -1.15 32.92 4.70
CA GLU A 464 -2.50 32.56 5.15
C GLU A 464 -3.41 32.21 3.97
N ASN A 465 -3.36 32.96 2.87
CA ASN A 465 -4.10 32.64 1.65
C ASN A 465 -3.66 31.30 1.04
N LEU A 466 -2.34 31.02 1.02
CA LEU A 466 -1.81 29.78 0.46
C LEU A 466 -2.23 28.51 1.21
N VAL A 467 -2.44 28.63 2.53
CA VAL A 467 -2.94 27.54 3.39
C VAL A 467 -4.48 27.51 3.51
N GLY A 468 -5.20 28.39 2.80
CA GLY A 468 -6.67 28.41 2.73
C GLY A 468 -7.37 29.31 3.75
N GLY A 469 -6.65 30.16 4.47
CA GLY A 469 -7.18 31.05 5.50
C GLY A 469 -7.61 30.33 6.78
N LYS A 470 -8.13 31.09 7.74
CA LYS A 470 -8.58 30.61 9.07
C LYS A 470 -7.56 29.69 9.77
N PRO A 471 -6.36 30.19 10.11
CA PRO A 471 -5.32 29.37 10.69
C PRO A 471 -5.70 28.73 12.02
N TRP A 472 -5.15 27.54 12.29
CA TRP A 472 -5.29 26.84 13.57
C TRP A 472 -4.33 27.37 14.65
N LEU A 473 -3.93 28.63 14.54
CA LEU A 473 -3.13 29.39 15.48
C LEU A 473 -3.85 30.71 15.74
N TRP A 474 -3.80 31.21 16.97
CA TRP A 474 -4.47 32.46 17.35
C TRP A 474 -3.47 33.49 17.83
N LYS A 475 -3.47 34.65 17.17
CA LYS A 475 -2.75 35.84 17.62
C LYS A 475 -3.53 36.49 18.75
N LYS A 476 -2.85 36.71 19.88
CA LYS A 476 -3.37 37.42 21.04
C LYS A 476 -3.17 38.93 20.87
N GLU A 477 -4.21 39.70 21.14
CA GLU A 477 -4.22 41.16 21.15
C GLU A 477 -4.94 41.67 22.41
N ALA A 478 -4.39 42.70 23.07
CA ALA A 478 -5.09 43.39 24.14
C ALA A 478 -6.08 44.39 23.53
N ILE A 479 -7.31 44.42 24.05
CA ILE A 479 -8.38 45.34 23.63
C ILE A 479 -8.97 46.04 24.86
N SER A 480 -9.76 47.10 24.66
CA SER A 480 -10.35 47.89 25.76
C SER A 480 -11.20 47.07 26.73
N SER A 481 -11.84 46.00 26.25
CA SER A 481 -12.70 45.10 27.02
C SER A 481 -12.00 43.82 27.51
N GLY A 482 -10.69 43.64 27.27
CA GLY A 482 -9.95 42.44 27.64
C GLY A 482 -8.95 41.98 26.57
N TYR A 483 -9.16 40.79 26.03
CA TYR A 483 -8.27 40.15 25.05
C TYR A 483 -9.04 39.62 23.84
N ARG A 484 -8.45 39.81 22.66
CA ARG A 484 -8.90 39.25 21.39
C ARG A 484 -7.90 38.20 20.92
N TYR A 485 -8.40 37.04 20.50
CA TYR A 485 -7.62 35.97 19.90
C TYR A 485 -8.10 35.76 18.48
N THR A 486 -7.34 36.22 17.51
CA THR A 486 -7.71 36.17 16.08
C THR A 486 -6.95 35.04 15.39
N PRO A 487 -7.60 34.13 14.64
CA PRO A 487 -6.93 33.13 13.82
C PRO A 487 -5.91 33.80 12.89
N SER A 488 -4.61 33.52 13.09
CA SER A 488 -3.53 34.10 12.31
C SER A 488 -2.22 33.33 12.45
N LEU A 489 -1.39 33.35 11.40
CA LEU A 489 -0.01 32.83 11.36
C LEU A 489 1.05 33.91 11.64
N VAL A 490 0.65 35.09 12.13
CA VAL A 490 1.59 36.13 12.59
C VAL A 490 2.45 35.60 13.74
N GLY A 491 3.76 35.85 13.68
CA GLY A 491 4.71 35.52 14.75
C GLY A 491 5.35 34.13 14.63
N LEU A 492 5.15 33.42 13.51
CA LEU A 492 5.86 32.16 13.24
C LEU A 492 7.36 32.34 13.01
N ASN A 493 7.79 33.53 12.56
CA ASN A 493 9.20 33.86 12.30
C ASN A 493 9.91 32.77 11.47
N GLY A 494 9.32 32.40 10.33
CA GLY A 494 9.89 31.39 9.43
C GLY A 494 9.66 29.93 9.84
N LYS A 495 9.05 29.65 10.99
CA LYS A 495 8.84 28.27 11.48
C LYS A 495 7.66 27.57 10.78
N ALA A 496 7.97 26.52 10.03
CA ALA A 496 7.01 25.52 9.58
C ALA A 496 6.70 24.55 10.71
N ASP A 497 5.66 24.86 11.49
CA ASP A 497 5.20 24.02 12.59
C ASP A 497 3.89 23.29 12.27
N ALA A 498 3.44 22.49 13.23
CA ALA A 498 2.22 21.71 13.11
C ALA A 498 0.94 22.56 12.96
N TYR A 499 0.93 23.85 13.34
CA TYR A 499 -0.24 24.70 13.14
C TYR A 499 -0.39 25.10 11.67
N VAL A 500 0.72 25.38 10.98
CA VAL A 500 0.74 25.52 9.52
C VAL A 500 0.28 24.22 8.86
N HIS A 501 0.87 23.08 9.26
CA HIS A 501 0.53 21.79 8.67
C HIS A 501 -0.93 21.41 8.91
N ARG A 502 -1.46 21.62 10.12
CA ARG A 502 -2.87 21.38 10.44
C ARG A 502 -3.80 22.27 9.62
N THR A 503 -3.47 23.55 9.46
CA THR A 503 -4.28 24.46 8.64
C THR A 503 -4.37 23.97 7.20
N ILE A 504 -3.25 23.52 6.62
CA ILE A 504 -3.19 22.88 5.29
C ILE A 504 -4.11 21.65 5.21
N TYR A 505 -4.06 20.78 6.23
CA TYR A 505 -4.86 19.56 6.30
C TYR A 505 -6.36 19.84 6.44
N GLU A 506 -6.76 20.69 7.39
CA GLU A 506 -8.17 21.01 7.68
C GLU A 506 -8.82 21.81 6.54
N ASN A 507 -8.02 22.49 5.71
CA ASN A 507 -8.47 23.17 4.50
C ASN A 507 -8.32 22.33 3.22
N ASN A 508 -7.89 21.08 3.32
CA ASN A 508 -7.76 20.14 2.21
C ASN A 508 -6.90 20.66 1.03
N ILE A 509 -5.89 21.48 1.34
CA ILE A 509 -5.07 22.19 0.35
C ILE A 509 -4.27 21.23 -0.55
N LEU A 510 -3.94 20.04 -0.02
CA LEU A 510 -3.09 19.07 -0.69
C LEU A 510 -3.86 17.93 -1.39
N SER A 511 -5.19 17.99 -1.49
CA SER A 511 -6.03 16.95 -2.12
C SER A 511 -5.54 16.51 -3.51
N GLY A 512 -5.02 17.44 -4.32
CA GLY A 512 -4.51 17.19 -5.66
C GLY A 512 -3.05 16.70 -5.76
N THR A 513 -2.34 16.54 -4.64
CA THR A 513 -0.89 16.25 -4.66
C THR A 513 -0.54 14.77 -4.56
N GLY A 514 -1.45 13.94 -4.03
CA GLY A 514 -1.22 12.52 -3.75
C GLY A 514 -0.42 12.27 -2.45
N GLY A 515 -0.20 10.99 -2.15
CA GLY A 515 0.66 10.53 -1.06
C GLY A 515 2.16 10.68 -1.38
N ASN A 516 2.98 10.92 -0.37
CA ASN A 516 4.39 11.28 -0.53
C ASN A 516 5.30 10.47 0.41
N LEU A 517 6.51 10.18 -0.04
CA LEU A 517 7.61 9.70 0.77
C LEU A 517 8.53 10.88 1.11
N PHE A 518 9.02 10.95 2.34
CA PHE A 518 9.84 12.07 2.80
C PHE A 518 11.20 11.63 3.34
N ILE A 519 12.23 12.41 3.03
CA ILE A 519 13.53 12.38 3.71
C ILE A 519 13.77 13.79 4.27
N HIS A 520 13.80 13.91 5.60
CA HIS A 520 14.03 15.18 6.29
C HIS A 520 15.33 15.12 7.08
N ASN A 521 16.33 15.92 6.70
CA ASN A 521 17.65 15.91 7.34
C ASN A 521 17.85 17.02 8.40
N GLY A 522 16.81 17.79 8.73
CA GLY A 522 16.83 18.67 9.89
C GLY A 522 17.09 17.95 11.22
N CYS A 523 17.53 18.72 12.21
CA CYS A 523 17.87 18.21 13.54
C CYS A 523 16.60 18.02 14.39
N GLU A 524 16.57 17.04 15.29
CA GLU A 524 15.48 16.87 16.27
C GLU A 524 14.07 16.75 15.69
N VAL A 525 13.94 16.47 14.38
CA VAL A 525 12.64 16.43 13.68
C VAL A 525 11.74 15.36 14.28
N ASN A 526 12.30 14.18 14.54
CA ASN A 526 11.61 13.04 15.15
C ASN A 526 11.93 12.87 16.65
N SER A 527 12.53 13.87 17.29
CA SER A 527 12.76 13.83 18.73
C SER A 527 11.47 14.25 19.43
N PRO A 528 10.80 13.37 20.21
CA PRO A 528 9.58 13.76 20.89
C PRO A 528 9.88 14.79 21.99
N GLY A 529 9.12 15.88 22.01
CA GLY A 529 9.20 16.85 23.10
C GLY A 529 8.97 16.17 24.46
N ASN A 530 9.76 16.51 25.49
CA ASN A 530 9.72 15.93 26.84
C ASN A 530 10.08 14.44 26.97
N ALA A 531 10.56 13.76 25.93
CA ALA A 531 10.93 12.34 26.02
C ALA A 531 11.95 12.02 27.12
N SER A 532 12.83 12.95 27.50
CA SER A 532 13.79 12.75 28.59
C SER A 532 13.23 12.93 30.00
N LYS A 533 11.96 13.35 30.13
CA LYS A 533 11.35 13.75 31.41
C LYS A 533 10.04 13.04 31.72
N ARG A 534 9.38 12.47 30.72
CA ARG A 534 8.02 11.95 30.83
C ARG A 534 7.89 10.65 30.02
N PRO A 535 7.15 9.65 30.53
CA PRO A 535 6.85 8.45 29.75
C PRO A 535 5.98 8.77 28.53
N TYR A 536 6.05 7.91 27.52
CA TYR A 536 5.42 8.07 26.19
C TYR A 536 3.91 8.33 26.22
N ASN A 537 3.22 7.81 27.24
CA ASN A 537 1.78 7.91 27.43
C ASN A 537 1.36 9.22 28.14
N HIS A 538 2.31 10.01 28.67
CA HIS A 538 2.01 11.24 29.41
C HIS A 538 1.32 12.28 28.52
N LYS A 539 0.40 13.07 29.09
CA LYS A 539 -0.36 14.10 28.33
C LYS A 539 0.54 15.14 27.66
N ASP A 540 1.66 15.47 28.29
CA ASP A 540 2.64 16.47 27.80
C ASP A 540 3.79 15.85 26.96
N TYR A 541 3.78 14.54 26.73
CA TYR A 541 4.72 13.88 25.82
C TYR A 541 4.43 14.30 24.39
N GLY A 542 5.45 14.78 23.68
CA GLY A 542 5.35 15.33 22.33
C GLY A 542 4.62 16.68 22.21
N SER A 543 4.14 17.27 23.31
CA SER A 543 3.20 18.43 23.26
C SER A 543 3.58 19.64 24.14
N SER A 544 4.70 19.61 24.86
CA SER A 544 4.97 20.57 25.95
C SER A 544 5.25 22.02 25.55
N SER A 545 5.61 22.28 24.31
CA SER A 545 5.85 23.64 23.79
C SER A 545 5.24 23.91 22.41
N GLY A 546 4.56 22.91 21.85
CA GLY A 546 3.97 22.83 20.51
C GLY A 546 3.65 21.37 20.19
N LEU A 547 3.09 21.08 19.02
CA LEU A 547 2.83 19.70 18.58
C LEU A 547 4.04 19.11 17.84
N GLN A 548 4.10 17.79 17.76
CA GLN A 548 5.26 17.08 17.23
C GLN A 548 5.45 17.28 15.71
N ASN A 549 6.69 17.63 15.33
CA ASN A 549 7.04 17.99 13.95
C ASN A 549 6.91 16.81 12.98
N ALA A 550 7.66 15.72 13.18
CA ALA A 550 7.70 14.60 12.23
C ALA A 550 6.32 13.95 11.97
N GLU A 551 5.52 13.78 13.03
CA GLU A 551 4.16 13.27 12.96
C GLU A 551 3.25 14.24 12.19
N SER A 552 3.38 15.55 12.41
CA SER A 552 2.62 16.54 11.63
C SER A 552 2.96 16.49 10.13
N ILE A 553 4.23 16.28 9.77
CA ILE A 553 4.65 16.07 8.38
C ILE A 553 4.01 14.80 7.81
N LEU A 554 4.08 13.68 8.54
CA LEU A 554 3.52 12.41 8.08
C LEU A 554 2.01 12.50 7.84
N PHE A 555 1.27 13.02 8.82
CA PHE A 555 -0.18 12.92 8.82
C PHE A 555 -0.87 14.07 8.08
N PHE A 556 -0.41 15.31 8.27
CA PHE A 556 -1.06 16.49 7.70
C PHE A 556 -0.55 16.88 6.31
N LEU A 557 0.65 16.43 5.91
CA LEU A 557 1.25 16.76 4.62
C LEU A 557 1.23 15.60 3.62
N ASN A 558 0.19 14.77 3.68
CA ASN A 558 -0.01 13.61 2.83
C ASN A 558 1.19 12.62 2.83
N GLY A 559 1.84 12.41 3.97
CA GLY A 559 2.94 11.45 4.08
C GLY A 559 2.46 10.00 4.15
N VAL A 560 3.19 9.11 3.49
CA VAL A 560 3.07 7.65 3.61
C VAL A 560 4.19 7.11 4.49
N ALA A 561 5.42 7.59 4.28
CA ALA A 561 6.58 7.32 5.12
C ALA A 561 7.53 8.52 5.17
N LEU A 562 8.25 8.64 6.28
CA LEU A 562 9.22 9.69 6.56
C LEU A 562 10.47 9.09 7.20
N ALA A 563 11.63 9.27 6.56
CA ALA A 563 12.92 9.06 7.18
C ALA A 563 13.42 10.40 7.73
N SER A 564 13.65 10.47 9.04
CA SER A 564 14.11 11.68 9.72
C SER A 564 14.99 11.34 10.91
N ARG A 565 15.62 12.35 11.52
CA ARG A 565 16.63 12.14 12.54
C ARG A 565 16.49 12.99 13.80
N ALA A 566 17.06 12.45 14.88
CA ALA A 566 16.94 13.02 16.22
C ALA A 566 18.04 14.05 16.52
N LYS A 567 19.30 13.87 16.16
CA LYS A 567 20.39 14.81 16.58
C LYS A 567 21.22 15.33 15.42
N VAL A 568 21.90 16.45 15.65
CA VAL A 568 22.80 17.18 14.73
C VAL A 568 24.08 16.39 14.40
N PHE A 569 24.12 15.92 13.17
CA PHE A 569 25.22 15.45 12.33
C PHE A 569 24.80 15.88 10.92
N TYR A 570 25.44 16.87 10.30
CA TYR A 570 24.98 17.41 9.01
C TYR A 570 25.14 16.37 7.88
N ASP A 571 24.23 15.38 7.85
CA ASP A 571 24.31 14.18 7.04
C ASP A 571 22.99 13.93 6.32
N LYS A 572 23.09 13.08 5.30
CA LYS A 572 21.96 12.44 4.62
C LYS A 572 22.18 10.93 4.72
N PRO A 573 21.13 10.10 4.68
CA PRO A 573 21.27 8.67 4.88
C PRO A 573 21.92 8.03 3.64
N GLU A 574 23.25 7.98 3.62
CA GLU A 574 24.03 7.52 2.48
C GLU A 574 23.63 6.11 2.00
N GLY A 575 23.43 5.94 0.69
CA GLY A 575 23.06 4.64 0.10
C GLY A 575 21.56 4.30 0.15
N PHE A 576 20.75 5.10 0.85
CA PHE A 576 19.33 4.82 1.06
C PHE A 576 18.54 4.92 -0.26
N THR A 577 18.68 6.01 -1.02
CA THR A 577 17.94 6.19 -2.28
C THR A 577 18.49 5.30 -3.40
N GLU A 578 19.81 5.07 -3.42
CA GLU A 578 20.41 4.11 -4.33
C GLU A 578 19.83 2.71 -4.14
N GLU A 579 19.71 2.24 -2.89
CA GLU A 579 19.17 0.90 -2.62
C GLU A 579 17.70 0.79 -3.05
N ILE A 580 16.88 1.78 -2.72
CA ILE A 580 15.47 1.77 -3.10
C ILE A 580 15.32 1.77 -4.63
N GLY A 581 16.18 2.47 -5.36
CA GLY A 581 16.12 2.53 -6.83
C GLY A 581 16.66 1.30 -7.57
N LYS A 582 17.39 0.39 -6.91
CA LYS A 582 17.94 -0.82 -7.55
C LYS A 582 16.88 -1.75 -8.13
N ASN A 583 15.71 -1.80 -7.51
CA ASN A 583 14.60 -2.62 -7.96
C ASN A 583 13.28 -1.90 -7.67
N LYS A 584 12.36 -1.84 -8.63
CA LYS A 584 11.03 -1.24 -8.44
C LYS A 584 10.22 -1.84 -7.27
N LYS A 585 10.56 -3.06 -6.84
CA LYS A 585 9.97 -3.76 -5.69
C LYS A 585 10.61 -3.42 -4.35
N ASN A 586 11.74 -2.72 -4.36
CA ASN A 586 12.36 -2.29 -3.12
C ASN A 586 11.47 -1.27 -2.43
N HIS A 587 11.28 -1.50 -1.13
CA HIS A 587 10.43 -0.70 -0.27
C HIS A 587 11.26 0.31 0.54
N PHE A 588 10.63 1.36 1.05
CA PHE A 588 11.30 2.48 1.72
C PHE A 588 12.24 2.05 2.87
N GLY A 589 11.85 1.04 3.64
CA GLY A 589 12.63 0.45 4.73
C GLY A 589 13.98 -0.13 4.33
N ILE A 590 14.13 -0.64 3.10
CA ILE A 590 15.41 -1.20 2.65
C ILE A 590 16.48 -0.11 2.59
N GLY A 591 16.09 1.13 2.29
CA GLY A 591 16.99 2.27 2.27
C GLY A 591 17.58 2.55 3.66
N TRP A 592 16.79 2.40 4.72
CA TRP A 592 17.26 2.58 6.10
C TRP A 592 18.30 1.51 6.46
N LYS A 593 18.03 0.24 6.17
CA LYS A 593 19.01 -0.84 6.38
C LYS A 593 20.26 -0.69 5.51
N ALA A 594 20.12 -0.17 4.29
CA ALA A 594 21.25 0.13 3.43
C ALA A 594 22.16 1.22 4.01
N TYR A 595 21.59 2.22 4.68
CA TYR A 595 22.37 3.26 5.37
C TYR A 595 23.27 2.66 6.45
N PHE A 596 22.71 1.82 7.34
CA PHE A 596 23.49 1.09 8.34
C PHE A 596 24.57 0.22 7.72
N THR A 597 24.24 -0.50 6.64
CA THR A 597 25.19 -1.37 5.94
C THR A 597 26.36 -0.56 5.37
N LYS A 598 26.09 0.54 4.67
CA LYS A 598 27.11 1.40 4.07
C LYS A 598 28.02 2.02 5.12
N GLU A 599 27.46 2.54 6.20
CA GLU A 599 28.21 3.19 7.28
C GLU A 599 29.05 2.18 8.09
N SER A 600 28.55 0.98 8.33
CA SER A 600 29.31 -0.09 9.03
C SER A 600 30.54 -0.53 8.25
N ASN A 601 30.52 -0.44 6.91
CA ASN A 601 31.63 -0.80 6.04
C ASN A 601 32.62 0.36 5.83
N ASN A 602 32.34 1.56 6.34
CA ASN A 602 33.19 2.72 6.13
C ASN A 602 34.23 2.88 7.25
N ALA A 603 35.43 2.32 7.03
CA ALA A 603 36.55 2.36 7.97
C ALA A 603 36.92 3.79 8.43
N SER A 604 36.71 4.81 7.60
CA SER A 604 37.05 6.21 7.94
C SER A 604 36.21 6.76 9.10
N LEU A 605 35.01 6.19 9.34
CA LEU A 605 34.14 6.62 10.42
C LEU A 605 34.58 6.07 11.78
N ALA A 606 35.28 4.94 11.84
CA ALA A 606 35.67 4.31 13.11
C ALA A 606 36.47 5.25 14.01
N SER A 607 37.32 6.10 13.43
CA SER A 607 38.11 7.11 14.16
C SER A 607 37.32 8.38 14.52
N ASN A 608 36.17 8.62 13.89
CA ASN A 608 35.32 9.78 14.18
C ASN A 608 34.32 9.44 15.31
N VAL A 609 34.81 9.42 16.55
CA VAL A 609 34.06 8.97 17.73
C VAL A 609 32.71 9.66 17.93
N SER A 610 32.54 10.91 17.45
CA SER A 610 31.26 11.60 17.47
C SER A 610 30.30 11.13 16.38
N GLY A 611 30.79 10.96 15.16
CA GLY A 611 29.97 10.66 13.98
C GLY A 611 29.81 9.18 13.65
N ASN A 612 30.61 8.30 14.25
CA ASN A 612 30.67 6.88 13.87
C ASN A 612 29.36 6.13 14.05
N LYS A 613 28.49 6.58 14.98
CA LYS A 613 27.16 6.03 15.25
C LYS A 613 26.02 6.97 14.83
N ARG A 614 26.25 7.87 13.87
CA ARG A 614 25.22 8.84 13.40
C ARG A 614 23.95 8.17 12.85
N THR A 615 24.06 6.93 12.36
CA THR A 615 22.94 6.11 11.90
C THR A 615 21.88 5.88 12.98
N TYR A 616 22.25 5.82 14.26
CA TYR A 616 21.33 5.54 15.36
C TYR A 616 20.31 6.67 15.58
N THR A 617 20.57 7.84 15.00
CA THR A 617 19.68 8.99 15.09
C THR A 617 18.55 8.94 14.06
N TRP A 618 18.64 8.07 13.04
CA TRP A 618 17.69 7.99 11.94
C TRP A 618 16.63 6.90 12.20
N SER A 619 15.37 7.28 12.04
CA SER A 619 14.21 6.37 12.18
C SER A 619 13.23 6.56 11.02
N ILE A 620 12.39 5.55 10.79
CA ILE A 620 11.26 5.63 9.86
C ILE A 620 9.97 5.82 10.66
N ILE A 621 9.20 6.82 10.27
CA ILE A 621 7.82 7.03 10.71
C ILE A 621 6.91 6.77 9.51
N GLY A 622 5.75 6.17 9.73
CA GLY A 622 4.85 5.72 8.67
C GLY A 622 5.14 4.29 8.24
N ASP A 623 4.97 4.00 6.96
CA ASP A 623 4.97 2.65 6.43
C ASP A 623 6.25 2.34 5.66
N TRP A 624 7.15 1.56 6.27
CA TRP A 624 8.43 1.19 5.67
C TRP A 624 8.29 0.24 4.46
N THR A 625 7.13 -0.38 4.27
CA THR A 625 6.90 -1.39 3.21
C THR A 625 6.48 -0.78 1.88
N ALA A 626 6.25 0.54 1.83
CA ALA A 626 5.84 1.22 0.60
C ALA A 626 6.99 1.33 -0.42
N ARG A 627 6.72 1.04 -1.70
CA ARG A 627 7.62 1.29 -2.84
C ARG A 627 7.62 2.77 -3.22
N VAL A 628 8.52 3.17 -4.12
CA VAL A 628 8.56 4.54 -4.67
C VAL A 628 7.41 4.80 -5.64
N GLN A 629 6.96 3.80 -6.37
CA GLN A 629 5.89 3.96 -7.36
C GLN A 629 5.00 2.71 -7.37
N TYR A 630 3.71 2.98 -7.52
CA TYR A 630 2.69 1.99 -7.81
C TYR A 630 1.89 2.43 -9.03
N ASP A 631 1.50 1.47 -9.85
CA ASP A 631 0.59 1.67 -10.97
C ASP A 631 -0.67 0.85 -10.72
N ASN A 632 -1.82 1.29 -11.24
CA ASN A 632 -3.01 0.45 -11.22
C ASN A 632 -2.75 -0.86 -11.98
N GLY A 633 -3.13 -1.99 -11.40
CA GLY A 633 -3.02 -3.32 -12.01
C GLY A 633 -4.35 -3.80 -12.55
N LEU A 634 -5.24 -4.22 -11.64
CA LEU A 634 -6.53 -4.83 -11.92
C LEU A 634 -7.62 -4.13 -11.12
N GLY A 635 -8.75 -3.80 -11.72
CA GLY A 635 -9.82 -3.05 -11.08
C GLY A 635 -11.21 -3.58 -11.40
N ILE A 636 -12.16 -3.25 -10.53
CA ILE A 636 -13.60 -3.45 -10.71
C ILE A 636 -14.24 -2.07 -10.64
N LEU A 637 -15.01 -1.70 -11.65
CA LEU A 637 -15.73 -0.44 -11.72
C LEU A 637 -17.23 -0.71 -11.76
N LYS A 638 -18.00 -0.13 -10.83
CA LYS A 638 -19.47 -0.21 -10.80
C LYS A 638 -20.08 1.15 -11.07
N LEU A 639 -21.21 1.17 -11.76
CA LEU A 639 -22.00 2.38 -11.91
C LEU A 639 -22.93 2.52 -10.69
N GLU A 640 -22.75 3.57 -9.91
CA GLU A 640 -23.64 3.91 -8.79
C GLU A 640 -24.34 5.23 -9.08
N GLY A 641 -25.66 5.15 -9.33
CA GLY A 641 -26.41 6.26 -9.91
C GLY A 641 -25.81 6.62 -11.28
N ASN A 642 -25.39 7.87 -11.45
CA ASN A 642 -24.76 8.34 -12.71
C ASN A 642 -23.23 8.46 -12.61
N ASN A 643 -22.59 7.75 -11.67
CA ASN A 643 -21.15 7.84 -11.46
C ASN A 643 -20.51 6.47 -11.40
N LEU A 644 -19.53 6.24 -12.26
CA LEU A 644 -18.66 5.08 -12.15
C LEU A 644 -17.71 5.25 -10.95
N LYS A 645 -17.65 4.25 -10.08
CA LYS A 645 -16.76 4.19 -8.91
C LYS A 645 -15.90 2.94 -8.96
N ASN A 646 -14.70 3.00 -8.41
CA ASN A 646 -13.91 1.79 -8.22
C ASN A 646 -14.39 1.03 -6.98
N HIS A 647 -14.70 -0.24 -7.16
CA HIS A 647 -15.11 -1.15 -6.09
C HIS A 647 -13.89 -1.85 -5.51
N ALA A 648 -12.98 -2.32 -6.34
CA ALA A 648 -11.68 -2.86 -5.94
C ALA A 648 -10.61 -2.37 -6.91
N VAL A 649 -9.41 -2.10 -6.39
CA VAL A 649 -8.23 -1.84 -7.22
C VAL A 649 -7.06 -2.60 -6.60
N HIS A 650 -6.39 -3.38 -7.43
CA HIS A 650 -5.15 -4.06 -7.11
C HIS A 650 -3.99 -3.39 -7.81
N ALA A 651 -2.85 -3.31 -7.12
CA ALA A 651 -1.65 -2.73 -7.68
C ALA A 651 -1.03 -3.63 -8.77
N ASN A 652 -0.40 -3.02 -9.78
CA ASN A 652 0.35 -3.79 -10.76
C ASN A 652 1.58 -4.44 -10.12
N GLN A 653 1.94 -5.60 -10.62
CA GLN A 653 3.01 -6.50 -10.15
C GLN A 653 2.85 -6.95 -8.70
N ALA A 654 1.67 -6.82 -8.10
CA ALA A 654 1.46 -7.18 -6.70
C ALA A 654 0.79 -8.54 -6.56
N TRP A 655 0.98 -9.18 -5.41
CA TRP A 655 0.41 -10.50 -5.12
C TRP A 655 -1.05 -10.40 -4.67
N PHE A 656 -1.88 -11.36 -5.01
CA PHE A 656 -3.08 -11.69 -4.23
C PHE A 656 -3.15 -13.22 -4.14
N GLY A 657 -3.22 -13.74 -2.91
CA GLY A 657 -3.04 -15.16 -2.65
C GLY A 657 -1.78 -15.73 -3.34
N GLY A 658 -1.95 -16.74 -4.19
CA GLY A 658 -0.85 -17.40 -4.89
C GLY A 658 -0.44 -16.78 -6.24
N TRP A 659 -1.00 -15.64 -6.65
CA TRP A 659 -0.80 -15.06 -7.98
C TRP A 659 -0.16 -13.68 -7.89
N ASN A 660 0.93 -13.43 -8.65
CA ASN A 660 1.49 -12.10 -8.83
C ASN A 660 0.92 -11.48 -10.12
N PHE A 661 0.05 -10.48 -9.98
CA PHE A 661 -0.59 -9.87 -11.14
C PHE A 661 0.35 -8.89 -11.83
N ASP A 662 0.76 -9.17 -13.07
CA ASP A 662 1.42 -8.22 -13.95
C ASP A 662 0.61 -8.08 -15.23
N SER A 663 0.10 -6.87 -15.48
CA SER A 663 -0.78 -6.57 -16.60
C SER A 663 -0.15 -6.84 -17.98
N LYS A 664 1.19 -6.93 -18.05
CA LYS A 664 1.91 -7.31 -19.28
C LYS A 664 2.03 -8.82 -19.50
N LEU A 665 1.86 -9.61 -18.44
CA LEU A 665 2.09 -11.06 -18.46
C LEU A 665 0.80 -11.85 -18.29
N ASN A 666 -0.28 -11.21 -17.84
CA ASN A 666 -1.53 -11.86 -17.52
C ASN A 666 -2.62 -11.48 -18.51
N ASP A 667 -3.51 -12.43 -18.75
CA ASP A 667 -4.69 -12.23 -19.58
C ASP A 667 -5.93 -12.76 -18.86
N ILE A 668 -7.02 -12.02 -18.95
CA ILE A 668 -8.31 -12.38 -18.36
C ILE A 668 -9.12 -13.07 -19.45
N LYS A 669 -9.39 -14.36 -19.24
CA LYS A 669 -9.98 -15.25 -20.25
C LYS A 669 -11.49 -15.27 -20.26
N GLY A 670 -12.11 -14.90 -19.15
CA GLY A 670 -13.56 -14.83 -19.04
C GLY A 670 -14.00 -14.73 -17.59
N LYS A 671 -15.32 -14.85 -17.39
CA LYS A 671 -15.99 -14.82 -16.10
C LYS A 671 -16.90 -16.03 -15.93
N GLY A 672 -17.25 -16.34 -14.69
CA GLY A 672 -18.26 -17.34 -14.34
C GLY A 672 -18.29 -17.62 -12.84
N ASP A 673 -19.40 -18.15 -12.33
CA ASP A 673 -19.52 -18.59 -10.94
C ASP A 673 -18.90 -20.00 -10.80
N PHE A 674 -17.57 -20.07 -10.68
CA PHE A 674 -16.89 -21.36 -10.57
C PHE A 674 -17.13 -22.03 -9.22
N ASN A 675 -17.51 -21.26 -8.21
CA ASN A 675 -17.51 -21.70 -6.82
C ASN A 675 -18.92 -22.02 -6.30
N GLY A 676 -19.96 -21.52 -6.97
CA GLY A 676 -21.38 -21.74 -6.72
C GLY A 676 -21.96 -20.80 -5.66
N ASP A 677 -21.41 -19.59 -5.49
CA ASP A 677 -21.89 -18.60 -4.52
C ASP A 677 -22.86 -17.57 -5.12
N GLY A 678 -23.16 -17.68 -6.41
CA GLY A 678 -24.02 -16.77 -7.17
C GLY A 678 -23.34 -15.47 -7.58
N ILE A 679 -22.01 -15.37 -7.40
CA ILE A 679 -21.21 -14.21 -7.78
C ILE A 679 -20.23 -14.65 -8.87
N ASP A 680 -20.10 -13.83 -9.92
CA ASP A 680 -19.13 -14.09 -10.97
C ASP A 680 -17.70 -14.02 -10.40
N ASP A 681 -16.85 -14.99 -10.75
CA ASP A 681 -15.41 -14.93 -10.59
C ASP A 681 -14.75 -14.69 -11.96
N ILE A 682 -13.44 -14.41 -11.98
CA ILE A 682 -12.66 -14.23 -13.21
C ILE A 682 -11.65 -15.36 -13.41
N LEU A 683 -11.54 -15.86 -14.63
CA LEU A 683 -10.50 -16.78 -15.04
C LEU A 683 -9.31 -16.00 -15.61
N ILE A 684 -8.14 -16.17 -15.00
CA ILE A 684 -6.89 -15.53 -15.42
C ILE A 684 -5.87 -16.59 -15.87
N ASN A 685 -5.05 -16.26 -16.86
CA ASN A 685 -3.89 -17.07 -17.19
C ASN A 685 -2.64 -16.23 -17.51
N SER A 686 -1.51 -16.92 -17.61
CA SER A 686 -0.23 -16.37 -18.06
C SER A 686 0.67 -17.48 -18.60
N SER A 687 1.89 -17.12 -19.00
CA SER A 687 2.94 -18.10 -19.27
C SER A 687 3.27 -18.98 -18.06
N TRP A 688 3.00 -18.50 -16.84
CA TRP A 688 3.26 -19.22 -15.61
C TRP A 688 2.16 -20.23 -15.26
N GLY A 689 0.88 -19.94 -15.52
CA GLY A 689 -0.20 -20.78 -15.03
C GLY A 689 -1.62 -20.28 -15.32
N ILE A 690 -2.58 -20.81 -14.58
CA ILE A 690 -4.02 -20.47 -14.61
C ILE A 690 -4.55 -20.29 -13.19
N GLY A 691 -5.53 -19.41 -13.02
CA GLY A 691 -6.21 -19.24 -11.73
C GLY A 691 -7.63 -18.70 -11.87
N VAL A 692 -8.43 -18.89 -10.83
CA VAL A 692 -9.74 -18.25 -10.65
C VAL A 692 -9.61 -17.23 -9.53
N LEU A 693 -10.02 -16.00 -9.79
CA LEU A 693 -9.97 -14.90 -8.85
C LEU A 693 -11.38 -14.39 -8.57
N SER A 694 -11.61 -14.03 -7.33
CA SER A 694 -12.87 -13.51 -6.83
C SER A 694 -12.62 -12.27 -5.99
N ARG A 695 -13.69 -11.77 -5.36
CA ARG A 695 -13.66 -10.59 -4.51
C ARG A 695 -14.40 -10.87 -3.21
N ILE A 696 -13.88 -10.34 -2.10
CA ILE A 696 -14.60 -10.29 -0.81
C ILE A 696 -14.53 -8.85 -0.32
N GLY A 697 -15.68 -8.19 -0.14
CA GLY A 697 -15.70 -6.76 0.14
C GLY A 697 -14.87 -6.02 -0.92
N ASN A 698 -13.94 -5.13 -0.53
CA ASN A 698 -13.12 -4.39 -1.49
C ASN A 698 -11.81 -5.08 -1.91
N GLN A 699 -11.63 -6.36 -1.57
CA GLN A 699 -10.37 -7.07 -1.68
C GLN A 699 -10.43 -8.18 -2.73
N TRP A 700 -9.32 -8.36 -3.45
CA TRP A 700 -9.14 -9.45 -4.40
C TRP A 700 -8.68 -10.71 -3.70
N LYS A 701 -9.24 -11.85 -4.09
CA LYS A 701 -8.92 -13.17 -3.55
C LYS A 701 -8.67 -14.15 -4.67
N SER A 702 -7.65 -15.00 -4.54
CA SER A 702 -7.51 -16.16 -5.42
C SER A 702 -8.27 -17.36 -4.84
N ILE A 703 -9.11 -18.00 -5.65
CA ILE A 703 -9.80 -19.26 -5.29
C ILE A 703 -8.89 -20.45 -5.60
N VAL A 704 -8.35 -20.50 -6.81
CA VAL A 704 -7.41 -21.53 -7.24
C VAL A 704 -6.30 -20.91 -8.08
N VAL A 705 -5.09 -21.42 -7.91
CA VAL A 705 -3.89 -20.98 -8.63
C VAL A 705 -3.05 -22.22 -8.93
N LYS A 706 -2.81 -22.51 -10.22
CA LYS A 706 -2.06 -23.68 -10.66
C LYS A 706 -1.00 -23.30 -11.71
N PRO A 707 0.25 -23.74 -11.54
CA PRO A 707 1.27 -23.51 -12.54
C PRO A 707 0.95 -24.31 -13.81
N LYS A 708 1.59 -23.92 -14.90
CA LYS A 708 1.65 -24.71 -16.13
C LYS A 708 2.11 -26.13 -15.82
N ASP A 709 1.68 -27.07 -16.65
CA ASP A 709 1.94 -28.50 -16.56
C ASP A 709 1.26 -29.23 -15.39
N SER A 710 0.38 -28.54 -14.64
CA SER A 710 -0.51 -29.18 -13.67
C SER A 710 -1.48 -30.13 -14.35
N TRP A 711 -1.75 -31.27 -13.69
CA TRP A 711 -2.76 -32.24 -14.13
C TRP A 711 -4.11 -31.98 -13.46
N PHE A 712 -5.17 -31.90 -14.27
CA PHE A 712 -6.56 -31.70 -13.86
C PHE A 712 -7.37 -32.96 -14.19
N GLY A 713 -7.03 -34.07 -13.54
CA GLY A 713 -7.51 -35.39 -13.94
C GLY A 713 -6.81 -35.84 -15.22
N GLY A 714 -7.57 -36.08 -16.30
CA GLY A 714 -7.00 -36.56 -17.57
C GLY A 714 -6.36 -35.48 -18.45
N TRP A 715 -6.44 -34.21 -18.05
CA TRP A 715 -5.89 -33.08 -18.81
C TRP A 715 -4.61 -32.53 -18.18
N ARG A 716 -3.57 -32.28 -18.98
CA ARG A 716 -2.34 -31.61 -18.55
C ARG A 716 -2.33 -30.18 -19.09
N TYR A 717 -2.39 -29.18 -18.22
CA TYR A 717 -2.52 -27.78 -18.63
C TYR A 717 -1.26 -27.24 -19.30
N GLY A 718 -1.25 -27.14 -20.64
CA GLY A 718 -0.08 -26.86 -21.47
C GLY A 718 -0.14 -25.51 -22.20
N VAL A 719 1.00 -25.07 -22.73
CA VAL A 719 1.14 -23.74 -23.40
C VAL A 719 0.27 -23.59 -24.64
N ASN A 720 -0.14 -24.70 -25.26
CA ASN A 720 -0.99 -24.74 -26.44
C ASN A 720 -2.49 -24.82 -26.11
N ASP A 721 -2.86 -24.77 -24.83
CA ASP A 721 -4.24 -24.86 -24.42
C ASP A 721 -4.98 -23.55 -24.67
N LYS A 722 -6.17 -23.67 -25.26
CA LYS A 722 -7.09 -22.58 -25.52
C LYS A 722 -8.35 -22.76 -24.68
N ILE A 723 -8.66 -21.76 -23.87
CA ILE A 723 -9.98 -21.61 -23.24
C ILE A 723 -10.97 -21.20 -24.33
N GLU A 724 -12.00 -21.99 -24.54
CA GLU A 724 -12.99 -21.78 -25.59
C GLU A 724 -14.29 -21.16 -25.06
N ALA A 725 -14.73 -21.56 -23.86
CA ALA A 725 -15.92 -21.03 -23.22
C ALA A 725 -15.89 -21.27 -21.70
N ILE A 726 -16.69 -20.50 -20.96
CA ILE A 726 -16.98 -20.69 -19.54
C ILE A 726 -18.51 -20.65 -19.39
N ALA A 727 -19.08 -21.68 -18.77
CA ALA A 727 -20.53 -21.87 -18.63
C ALA A 727 -20.84 -23.10 -17.77
N ASP A 728 -22.06 -23.21 -17.25
CA ASP A 728 -22.58 -24.40 -16.58
C ASP A 728 -22.96 -25.49 -17.61
N PHE A 729 -22.03 -26.40 -17.88
CA PHE A 729 -22.23 -27.47 -18.87
C PHE A 729 -22.93 -28.70 -18.28
N ASP A 730 -22.95 -28.86 -16.96
CA ASP A 730 -23.55 -30.00 -16.29
C ASP A 730 -24.84 -29.70 -15.49
N ASN A 731 -25.25 -28.43 -15.45
CA ASN A 731 -26.45 -27.90 -14.78
C ASN A 731 -26.43 -28.16 -13.27
N ASP A 732 -25.30 -27.86 -12.62
CA ASP A 732 -25.17 -27.94 -11.15
C ASP A 732 -25.06 -26.57 -10.46
N GLY A 733 -25.21 -25.48 -11.22
CA GLY A 733 -25.13 -24.10 -10.75
C GLY A 733 -23.70 -23.57 -10.64
N LYS A 734 -22.70 -24.27 -11.18
CA LYS A 734 -21.31 -23.80 -11.27
C LYS A 734 -20.86 -23.76 -12.71
N ASP A 735 -20.05 -22.76 -13.04
CA ASP A 735 -19.46 -22.67 -14.37
C ASP A 735 -18.20 -23.52 -14.50
N GLU A 736 -18.10 -24.27 -15.60
CA GLU A 736 -16.89 -24.99 -16.03
C GLU A 736 -16.16 -24.30 -17.16
N ILE A 737 -14.92 -24.75 -17.39
CA ILE A 737 -14.06 -24.29 -18.47
C ILE A 737 -14.06 -25.32 -19.60
N LEU A 738 -14.57 -24.93 -20.77
CA LEU A 738 -14.32 -25.67 -22.00
C LEU A 738 -12.90 -25.35 -22.51
N ILE A 739 -12.03 -26.36 -22.53
CA ILE A 739 -10.62 -26.21 -22.90
C ILE A 739 -10.25 -27.16 -24.04
N THR A 740 -9.36 -26.72 -24.90
CA THR A 740 -8.91 -27.49 -26.07
C THR A 740 -7.41 -27.33 -26.31
N SER A 741 -6.81 -28.27 -27.02
CA SER A 741 -5.41 -28.21 -27.44
C SER A 741 -5.18 -29.10 -28.66
N ASN A 742 -3.93 -29.19 -29.13
CA ASN A 742 -3.55 -30.14 -30.17
C ASN A 742 -3.73 -31.62 -29.74
N TRP A 743 -3.94 -31.89 -28.45
CA TRP A 743 -4.23 -33.23 -27.95
C TRP A 743 -5.72 -33.58 -28.03
N GLY A 744 -6.63 -32.64 -27.77
CA GLY A 744 -8.07 -32.92 -27.72
C GLY A 744 -8.92 -31.82 -27.09
N ILE A 745 -9.98 -32.22 -26.40
CA ILE A 745 -11.00 -31.37 -25.78
C ILE A 745 -11.33 -31.85 -24.36
N ALA A 746 -11.59 -30.93 -23.45
CA ALA A 746 -12.03 -31.22 -22.09
C ALA A 746 -12.96 -30.15 -21.52
N ILE A 747 -13.74 -30.52 -20.51
CA ILE A 747 -14.48 -29.63 -19.62
C ILE A 747 -13.87 -29.77 -18.23
N LEU A 748 -13.39 -28.66 -17.69
CA LEU A 748 -12.73 -28.59 -16.38
C LEU A 748 -13.63 -27.90 -15.37
N LYS A 749 -13.89 -28.56 -14.26
CA LYS A 749 -14.70 -28.06 -13.14
C LYS A 749 -13.83 -27.76 -11.94
N LEU A 750 -14.12 -26.69 -11.22
CA LEU A 750 -13.46 -26.41 -9.94
C LEU A 750 -13.90 -27.44 -8.90
N GLN A 751 -12.94 -28.03 -8.18
CA GLN A 751 -13.21 -28.93 -7.06
C GLN A 751 -12.13 -28.80 -5.97
N GLY A 752 -12.54 -28.34 -4.79
CA GLY A 752 -11.61 -28.06 -3.70
C GLY A 752 -10.61 -26.98 -4.11
N ASN A 753 -9.31 -27.29 -4.02
CA ASN A 753 -8.23 -26.37 -4.37
C ASN A 753 -7.55 -26.71 -5.71
N SER A 754 -8.30 -27.28 -6.67
CA SER A 754 -7.81 -27.61 -8.01
C SER A 754 -8.98 -27.69 -9.01
N PHE A 755 -8.66 -27.81 -10.30
CA PHE A 755 -9.63 -28.25 -11.31
C PHE A 755 -9.61 -29.78 -11.45
N ARG A 756 -10.75 -30.33 -11.87
CA ARG A 756 -10.90 -31.71 -12.35
C ARG A 756 -11.52 -31.72 -13.74
N SER A 757 -11.10 -32.63 -14.61
CA SER A 757 -11.81 -32.88 -15.86
C SER A 757 -13.07 -33.71 -15.61
N ILE A 758 -14.25 -33.21 -15.98
CA ILE A 758 -15.50 -33.98 -15.97
C ILE A 758 -15.77 -34.68 -17.32
N MET A 759 -15.20 -34.12 -18.39
CA MET A 759 -15.10 -34.75 -19.70
C MET A 759 -13.72 -34.45 -20.27
N VAL A 760 -13.06 -35.45 -20.83
CA VAL A 760 -11.75 -35.31 -21.46
C VAL A 760 -11.57 -36.37 -22.54
N LYS A 761 -11.30 -35.94 -23.77
CA LYS A 761 -11.20 -36.83 -24.93
C LYS A 761 -10.09 -36.39 -25.89
N PRO A 762 -9.26 -37.32 -26.39
CA PRO A 762 -8.24 -37.01 -27.38
C PRO A 762 -8.87 -36.75 -28.76
N ASN A 763 -8.10 -36.13 -29.63
CA ASN A 763 -8.38 -36.06 -31.06
C ASN A 763 -8.65 -37.46 -31.64
N GLY A 764 -9.58 -37.54 -32.59
CA GLY A 764 -10.09 -38.77 -33.20
C GLY A 764 -11.34 -39.33 -32.51
N THR A 765 -11.72 -38.80 -31.35
CA THR A 765 -12.93 -39.24 -30.64
C THR A 765 -14.19 -38.92 -31.43
N ARG A 766 -15.12 -39.88 -31.47
CA ARG A 766 -16.45 -39.74 -32.07
C ARG A 766 -17.50 -39.41 -31.01
N PHE A 767 -18.24 -38.33 -31.22
CA PHE A 767 -19.43 -37.93 -30.48
C PHE A 767 -20.64 -38.16 -31.37
N GLY A 768 -21.25 -39.34 -31.26
CA GLY A 768 -22.18 -39.82 -32.29
C GLY A 768 -21.48 -39.99 -33.65
N THR A 769 -22.00 -39.32 -34.68
CA THR A 769 -21.36 -39.31 -36.02
C THR A 769 -20.32 -38.20 -36.19
N TRP A 770 -20.22 -37.28 -35.22
CA TRP A 770 -19.24 -36.20 -35.27
C TRP A 770 -17.88 -36.66 -34.76
N THR A 771 -16.85 -36.61 -35.62
CA THR A 771 -15.45 -36.85 -35.16
C THR A 771 -14.78 -35.52 -34.82
N TYR A 772 -14.29 -35.40 -33.58
CA TYR A 772 -13.53 -34.25 -33.10
C TYR A 772 -12.03 -34.42 -33.33
N ASN A 773 -11.42 -33.39 -33.91
CA ASN A 773 -9.99 -33.25 -34.18
C ASN A 773 -9.64 -31.77 -34.08
N LYS A 774 -8.42 -31.44 -33.64
CA LYS A 774 -7.90 -30.07 -33.59
C LYS A 774 -6.38 -30.08 -33.79
N THR A 775 -5.92 -30.50 -34.96
CA THR A 775 -4.48 -30.61 -35.31
C THR A 775 -4.04 -29.62 -36.38
N THR A 776 -4.96 -29.13 -37.21
CA THR A 776 -4.72 -28.25 -38.34
C THR A 776 -5.82 -27.18 -38.44
N VAL A 777 -5.59 -26.16 -39.28
CA VAL A 777 -6.58 -25.11 -39.56
C VAL A 777 -7.86 -25.61 -40.27
N ARG A 778 -7.88 -26.86 -40.74
CA ARG A 778 -9.06 -27.50 -41.36
C ARG A 778 -9.88 -28.32 -40.37
N ASP A 779 -9.51 -28.31 -39.11
CA ASP A 779 -10.13 -29.12 -38.07
C ASP A 779 -11.25 -28.37 -37.32
N ASN A 780 -11.69 -28.91 -36.18
CA ASN A 780 -12.86 -28.42 -35.47
C ASN A 780 -12.63 -27.02 -34.88
N LYS A 781 -13.63 -26.16 -35.05
CA LYS A 781 -13.76 -24.88 -34.37
C LYS A 781 -14.93 -24.95 -33.39
N ILE A 782 -14.74 -24.40 -32.19
CA ILE A 782 -15.84 -24.06 -31.29
C ILE A 782 -16.37 -22.71 -31.77
N GLU A 783 -17.61 -22.68 -32.24
CA GLU A 783 -18.25 -21.45 -32.74
C GLU A 783 -18.91 -20.64 -31.62
N GLY A 784 -19.35 -21.33 -30.57
CA GLY A 784 -19.88 -20.72 -29.36
C GLY A 784 -20.67 -21.75 -28.54
N VAL A 785 -21.28 -21.28 -27.46
CA VAL A 785 -22.03 -22.10 -26.51
C VAL A 785 -23.35 -21.42 -26.12
N GLY A 786 -24.35 -22.20 -25.73
CA GLY A 786 -25.67 -21.71 -25.28
C GLY A 786 -26.61 -22.87 -24.96
N ASP A 787 -27.74 -22.63 -24.29
CA ASP A 787 -28.77 -23.66 -24.08
C ASP A 787 -29.71 -23.69 -25.29
N PHE A 788 -29.34 -24.45 -26.32
CA PHE A 788 -30.12 -24.53 -27.56
C PHE A 788 -31.35 -25.42 -27.40
N ASN A 789 -31.34 -26.33 -26.42
CA ASN A 789 -32.31 -27.41 -26.32
C ASN A 789 -33.32 -27.21 -25.18
N GLY A 790 -33.04 -26.31 -24.25
CA GLY A 790 -33.88 -25.89 -23.12
C GLY A 790 -33.82 -26.84 -21.93
N ASP A 791 -32.74 -27.61 -21.76
CA ASP A 791 -32.56 -28.54 -20.63
C ASP A 791 -31.76 -27.93 -19.46
N GLY A 792 -31.37 -26.66 -19.58
CA GLY A 792 -30.59 -25.93 -18.60
C GLY A 792 -29.09 -26.22 -18.65
N LYS A 793 -28.63 -27.13 -19.52
CA LYS A 793 -27.19 -27.32 -19.77
C LYS A 793 -26.77 -26.46 -20.94
N VAL A 794 -25.56 -25.93 -20.85
CA VAL A 794 -24.97 -25.25 -21.99
C VAL A 794 -24.46 -26.28 -23.02
N ASP A 795 -24.96 -26.18 -24.25
CA ASP A 795 -24.50 -26.97 -25.39
C ASP A 795 -23.39 -26.24 -26.17
N ILE A 796 -22.67 -26.99 -27.00
CA ILE A 796 -21.49 -26.53 -27.75
C ILE A 796 -21.75 -26.61 -29.26
N LEU A 797 -21.72 -25.45 -29.92
CA LEU A 797 -21.77 -25.36 -31.37
C LEU A 797 -20.37 -25.55 -31.95
N VAL A 798 -20.20 -26.58 -32.78
CA VAL A 798 -18.93 -26.92 -33.43
C VAL A 798 -19.06 -26.85 -34.94
N SER A 799 -18.00 -26.45 -35.61
CA SER A 799 -17.92 -26.45 -37.07
C SER A 799 -16.62 -27.05 -37.55
N LYS A 800 -16.62 -27.51 -38.80
CA LYS A 800 -15.42 -27.83 -39.59
C LYS A 800 -15.77 -27.64 -41.07
N PRO A 801 -14.80 -27.60 -42.00
CA PRO A 801 -15.06 -27.32 -43.42
C PRO A 801 -16.15 -28.19 -44.08
N TYR A 802 -16.43 -29.37 -43.53
CA TYR A 802 -17.41 -30.31 -44.06
C TYR A 802 -18.75 -30.33 -43.32
N GLY A 803 -18.98 -29.48 -42.31
CA GLY A 803 -20.28 -29.44 -41.62
C GLY A 803 -20.32 -28.69 -40.30
N ILE A 804 -21.52 -28.68 -39.71
CA ILE A 804 -21.82 -28.09 -38.40
C ILE A 804 -22.40 -29.17 -37.47
N GLY A 805 -22.08 -29.06 -36.19
CA GLY A 805 -22.57 -29.94 -35.16
C GLY A 805 -22.99 -29.18 -33.91
N LEU A 806 -23.95 -29.73 -33.18
CA LEU A 806 -24.34 -29.28 -31.86
C LEU A 806 -24.14 -30.44 -30.88
N LEU A 807 -23.31 -30.22 -29.86
CA LEU A 807 -22.90 -31.23 -28.90
C LEU A 807 -23.37 -30.84 -27.49
N THR A 808 -23.86 -31.80 -26.72
CA THR A 808 -24.26 -31.59 -25.31
C THR A 808 -23.51 -32.54 -24.39
N LEU A 809 -23.26 -32.13 -23.15
CA LEU A 809 -22.58 -32.95 -22.16
C LEU A 809 -23.50 -34.05 -21.62
N SER A 810 -23.07 -35.30 -21.76
CA SER A 810 -23.79 -36.48 -21.30
C SER A 810 -22.84 -37.42 -20.55
N GLY A 811 -22.86 -37.34 -19.22
CA GLY A 811 -21.92 -38.06 -18.36
C GLY A 811 -20.48 -37.61 -18.59
N SER A 812 -19.59 -38.53 -18.98
CA SER A 812 -18.15 -38.26 -19.23
C SER A 812 -17.79 -38.12 -20.73
N THR A 813 -18.78 -37.83 -21.58
CA THR A 813 -18.62 -37.64 -23.03
C THR A 813 -19.62 -36.62 -23.56
N PHE A 814 -19.44 -36.20 -24.82
CA PHE A 814 -20.49 -35.46 -25.53
C PHE A 814 -21.42 -36.39 -26.29
N GLN A 815 -22.69 -35.99 -26.36
CA GLN A 815 -23.70 -36.50 -27.28
C GLN A 815 -23.94 -35.46 -28.38
N SER A 816 -24.11 -35.89 -29.63
CA SER A 816 -24.48 -34.99 -30.73
C SER A 816 -25.99 -34.86 -30.85
N ILE A 817 -26.51 -33.63 -30.82
CA ILE A 817 -27.91 -33.29 -31.08
C ILE A 817 -28.14 -33.06 -32.58
N VAL A 818 -27.25 -32.28 -33.19
CA VAL A 818 -27.26 -31.96 -34.63
C VAL A 818 -25.92 -32.37 -35.23
N VAL A 819 -25.95 -33.04 -36.37
CA VAL A 819 -24.77 -33.24 -37.23
C VAL A 819 -25.22 -33.12 -38.67
N LYS A 820 -24.77 -32.06 -39.36
CA LYS A 820 -25.19 -31.77 -40.73
C LYS A 820 -24.00 -31.40 -41.61
N PRO A 821 -23.91 -31.95 -42.82
CA PRO A 821 -22.81 -31.63 -43.73
C PRO A 821 -22.89 -30.17 -44.20
N ASN A 822 -21.76 -29.67 -44.71
CA ASN A 822 -21.73 -28.42 -45.46
C ASN A 822 -22.77 -28.48 -46.61
N ASP A 823 -23.31 -27.32 -46.98
CA ASP A 823 -24.37 -27.15 -47.98
C ASP A 823 -25.76 -27.66 -47.57
N THR A 824 -25.96 -28.06 -46.31
CA THR A 824 -27.29 -28.32 -45.76
C THR A 824 -28.13 -27.04 -45.75
N TRP A 825 -29.41 -27.18 -46.12
CA TRP A 825 -30.40 -26.12 -46.01
C TRP A 825 -31.16 -26.21 -44.67
N PHE A 826 -31.11 -25.13 -43.90
CA PHE A 826 -31.87 -24.94 -42.66
C PHE A 826 -33.07 -24.03 -42.94
N GLY A 827 -34.10 -24.58 -43.56
CA GLY A 827 -35.19 -23.78 -44.11
C GLY A 827 -34.67 -22.93 -45.28
N GLY A 828 -34.74 -21.61 -45.14
CA GLY A 828 -34.31 -20.68 -46.20
C GLY A 828 -32.80 -20.42 -46.27
N TRP A 829 -32.02 -20.92 -45.30
CA TRP A 829 -30.59 -20.64 -45.20
C TRP A 829 -29.74 -21.84 -45.65
N ARG A 830 -28.79 -21.62 -46.57
CA ARG A 830 -27.78 -22.62 -46.93
C ARG A 830 -26.55 -22.43 -46.05
N TYR A 831 -26.21 -23.45 -45.25
CA TYR A 831 -24.98 -23.45 -44.47
C TYR A 831 -23.78 -23.74 -45.38
N ALA A 832 -22.77 -22.88 -45.37
CA ALA A 832 -21.55 -22.97 -46.15
C ALA A 832 -20.34 -22.48 -45.33
N VAL A 833 -19.14 -22.89 -45.71
CA VAL A 833 -17.87 -22.48 -45.06
C VAL A 833 -17.68 -20.96 -44.96
N SER A 834 -18.32 -20.18 -45.83
CA SER A 834 -18.31 -18.70 -45.78
C SER A 834 -19.20 -18.10 -44.69
N ASN A 835 -19.98 -18.92 -43.97
CA ASN A 835 -20.81 -18.43 -42.89
C ASN A 835 -19.98 -18.01 -41.68
N LYS A 836 -20.48 -16.99 -40.98
CA LYS A 836 -19.97 -16.58 -39.67
C LYS A 836 -21.08 -16.70 -38.65
N ILE A 837 -20.77 -17.31 -37.52
CA ILE A 837 -21.60 -17.28 -36.33
C ILE A 837 -21.24 -15.98 -35.60
N GLU A 838 -22.21 -15.07 -35.47
CA GLU A 838 -21.98 -13.74 -34.91
C GLU A 838 -22.34 -13.69 -33.42
N ALA A 839 -23.40 -14.39 -33.02
CA ALA A 839 -23.87 -14.44 -31.64
C ALA A 839 -24.74 -15.67 -31.39
N ILE A 840 -24.83 -16.06 -30.11
CA ILE A 840 -25.77 -17.06 -29.58
C ILE A 840 -26.54 -16.37 -28.46
N ALA A 841 -27.87 -16.36 -28.57
CA ALA A 841 -28.76 -15.75 -27.58
C ALA A 841 -30.22 -16.14 -27.86
N ASP A 842 -31.11 -15.98 -26.88
CA ASP A 842 -32.55 -16.10 -27.09
C ASP A 842 -33.10 -14.85 -27.81
N PHE A 843 -33.36 -14.98 -29.12
CA PHE A 843 -33.89 -13.88 -29.94
C PHE A 843 -35.42 -13.87 -29.98
N ASN A 844 -36.10 -14.92 -29.51
CA ASN A 844 -37.56 -15.03 -29.57
C ASN A 844 -38.28 -15.14 -28.22
N ASN A 845 -37.54 -15.12 -27.11
CA ASN A 845 -38.00 -15.19 -25.74
C ASN A 845 -38.80 -16.47 -25.46
N ASP A 846 -38.21 -17.63 -25.80
CA ASP A 846 -38.78 -18.94 -25.45
C ASP A 846 -37.89 -19.78 -24.53
N GLY A 847 -36.81 -19.18 -24.01
CA GLY A 847 -35.86 -19.81 -23.10
C GLY A 847 -34.84 -20.70 -23.78
N LYS A 848 -34.72 -20.67 -25.12
CA LYS A 848 -33.69 -21.39 -25.87
C LYS A 848 -32.86 -20.43 -26.69
N ASP A 849 -31.56 -20.70 -26.75
CA ASP A 849 -30.66 -19.90 -27.56
C ASP A 849 -30.77 -20.24 -29.06
N GLU A 850 -30.70 -19.20 -29.88
CA GLU A 850 -30.56 -19.30 -31.33
C GLU A 850 -29.22 -18.80 -31.84
N ILE A 851 -28.93 -19.19 -33.08
CA ILE A 851 -27.70 -18.83 -33.80
C ILE A 851 -27.98 -17.63 -34.70
N LEU A 852 -27.34 -16.50 -34.41
CA LEU A 852 -27.23 -15.39 -35.36
C LEU A 852 -26.11 -15.71 -36.36
N ILE A 853 -26.48 -15.90 -37.62
CA ILE A 853 -25.57 -16.34 -38.69
C ILE A 853 -25.55 -15.34 -39.84
N THR A 854 -24.37 -15.04 -40.37
CA THR A 854 -24.19 -14.15 -41.52
C THR A 854 -23.40 -14.84 -42.64
N SER A 855 -23.45 -14.26 -43.83
CA SER A 855 -22.56 -14.58 -44.94
C SER A 855 -22.53 -13.44 -45.95
N ASN A 856 -21.81 -13.64 -47.06
CA ASN A 856 -21.89 -12.79 -48.24
C ASN A 856 -23.30 -12.79 -48.88
N TRP A 857 -24.20 -13.70 -48.49
CA TRP A 857 -25.58 -13.70 -48.96
C TRP A 857 -26.48 -12.79 -48.12
N GLY A 858 -26.28 -12.71 -46.80
CA GLY A 858 -27.16 -11.93 -45.92
C GLY A 858 -27.04 -12.28 -44.43
N ILE A 859 -28.16 -12.21 -43.71
CA ILE A 859 -28.31 -12.44 -42.27
C ILE A 859 -29.44 -13.44 -42.00
N GLY A 860 -29.24 -14.30 -41.02
CA GLY A 860 -30.20 -15.31 -40.59
C GLY A 860 -30.18 -15.53 -39.09
N ILE A 861 -31.29 -16.01 -38.54
CA ILE A 861 -31.37 -16.54 -37.17
C ILE A 861 -31.89 -17.97 -37.27
N LEU A 862 -31.15 -18.92 -36.71
CA LEU A 862 -31.44 -20.35 -36.76
C LEU A 862 -31.73 -20.88 -35.35
N LYS A 863 -32.84 -21.60 -35.22
CA LYS A 863 -33.31 -22.23 -33.99
C LYS A 863 -33.19 -23.74 -34.07
N LEU A 864 -32.88 -24.40 -32.97
CA LEU A 864 -32.93 -25.85 -32.89
C LEU A 864 -34.39 -26.34 -32.99
N GLN A 865 -34.64 -27.34 -33.84
CA GLN A 865 -35.90 -28.03 -33.94
C GLN A 865 -35.67 -29.54 -34.16
N GLY A 866 -35.93 -30.34 -33.13
CA GLY A 866 -35.62 -31.77 -33.16
C GLY A 866 -34.12 -32.01 -33.30
N ASN A 867 -33.70 -32.69 -34.37
CA ASN A 867 -32.29 -33.02 -34.66
C ASN A 867 -31.68 -32.15 -35.78
N THR A 868 -32.25 -30.98 -36.07
CA THR A 868 -31.76 -30.05 -37.09
C THR A 868 -32.03 -28.60 -36.67
N PHE A 869 -31.44 -27.66 -37.38
CA PHE A 869 -31.81 -26.24 -37.27
C PHE A 869 -32.92 -25.87 -38.25
N LYS A 870 -33.75 -24.91 -37.86
CA LYS A 870 -34.73 -24.23 -38.71
C LYS A 870 -34.48 -22.74 -38.66
N SER A 871 -34.55 -22.06 -39.80
CA SER A 871 -34.47 -20.61 -39.82
C SER A 871 -35.76 -19.95 -39.33
N ILE A 872 -35.65 -19.05 -38.35
CA ILE A 872 -36.74 -18.14 -37.94
C ILE A 872 -36.67 -16.81 -38.70
N LEU A 873 -35.46 -16.42 -39.12
CA LEU A 873 -35.21 -15.26 -39.96
C LEU A 873 -34.19 -15.61 -41.05
N VAL A 874 -34.46 -15.17 -42.28
CA VAL A 874 -33.53 -15.26 -43.42
C VAL A 874 -33.76 -14.04 -44.31
N LYS A 875 -32.76 -13.19 -44.45
CA LYS A 875 -32.84 -11.99 -45.28
C LYS A 875 -31.56 -11.77 -46.09
N PRO A 876 -31.66 -11.54 -47.42
CA PRO A 876 -30.50 -11.27 -48.24
C PRO A 876 -29.91 -9.88 -47.96
N ASN A 877 -28.66 -9.69 -48.36
CA ASN A 877 -28.02 -8.38 -48.41
C ASN A 877 -28.85 -7.39 -49.23
N GLY A 878 -28.88 -6.13 -48.79
CA GLY A 878 -29.72 -5.07 -49.36
C GLY A 878 -31.11 -4.96 -48.71
N THR A 879 -31.48 -5.89 -47.82
CA THR A 879 -32.73 -5.79 -47.05
C THR A 879 -32.74 -4.54 -46.17
N ARG A 880 -33.88 -3.84 -46.16
CA ARG A 880 -34.14 -2.69 -45.28
C ARG A 880 -34.92 -3.12 -44.04
N PHE A 881 -34.39 -2.77 -42.87
CA PHE A 881 -35.04 -2.89 -41.57
C PHE A 881 -35.33 -1.48 -41.06
N GLY A 882 -36.54 -0.98 -41.35
CA GLY A 882 -36.83 0.45 -41.22
C GLY A 882 -35.97 1.29 -42.18
N THR A 883 -35.29 2.31 -41.66
CA THR A 883 -34.34 3.13 -42.43
C THR A 883 -32.95 2.53 -42.53
N TRP A 884 -32.66 1.48 -41.76
CA TRP A 884 -31.38 0.78 -41.81
C TRP A 884 -31.34 -0.21 -42.98
N THR A 885 -30.27 -0.19 -43.77
CA THR A 885 -30.02 -1.18 -44.82
C THR A 885 -28.86 -2.07 -44.39
N TYR A 886 -29.10 -3.38 -44.33
CA TYR A 886 -28.10 -4.38 -43.96
C TYR A 886 -27.40 -4.94 -45.21
N ASN A 887 -26.07 -4.97 -45.19
CA ASN A 887 -25.21 -5.43 -46.27
C ASN A 887 -23.82 -5.82 -45.72
N THR A 888 -23.25 -6.92 -46.21
CA THR A 888 -21.94 -7.49 -45.82
C THR A 888 -20.95 -7.68 -46.98
N THR A 889 -21.25 -7.18 -48.19
CA THR A 889 -20.44 -7.44 -49.41
C THR A 889 -19.78 -6.20 -50.03
N THR A 890 -19.78 -5.03 -49.38
CA THR A 890 -19.26 -3.79 -49.99
C THR A 890 -18.49 -2.94 -48.99
N VAL A 891 -17.71 -1.95 -49.43
CA VAL A 891 -17.00 -0.94 -48.59
C VAL A 891 -17.90 -0.15 -47.57
N ARG A 892 -19.17 -0.52 -47.40
CA ARG A 892 -20.17 -0.04 -46.44
C ARG A 892 -20.59 -1.12 -45.41
N ASP A 893 -19.71 -2.08 -45.12
CA ASP A 893 -20.07 -3.31 -44.40
C ASP A 893 -20.69 -3.06 -43.02
N ASN A 894 -21.78 -3.79 -42.77
CA ASN A 894 -22.39 -3.88 -41.44
C ASN A 894 -21.53 -4.77 -40.56
N LYS A 895 -21.25 -4.29 -39.36
CA LYS A 895 -20.65 -5.08 -38.29
C LYS A 895 -21.72 -5.36 -37.24
N ILE A 896 -21.83 -6.61 -36.81
CA ILE A 896 -22.53 -6.93 -35.56
C ILE A 896 -21.60 -6.52 -34.43
N GLU A 897 -21.99 -5.53 -33.63
CA GLU A 897 -21.21 -5.07 -32.48
C GLU A 897 -21.46 -5.92 -31.23
N GLY A 898 -22.66 -6.50 -31.13
CA GLY A 898 -23.05 -7.44 -30.10
C GLY A 898 -24.56 -7.52 -29.95
N VAL A 899 -25.02 -8.25 -28.94
CA VAL A 899 -26.44 -8.51 -28.68
C VAL A 899 -26.77 -8.34 -27.19
N GLY A 900 -28.03 -8.06 -26.87
CA GLY A 900 -28.55 -7.94 -25.51
C GLY A 900 -29.99 -7.44 -25.50
N ASP A 901 -30.73 -7.58 -24.41
CA ASP A 901 -32.10 -7.05 -24.30
C ASP A 901 -32.07 -5.55 -24.00
N PHE A 902 -31.96 -4.72 -25.04
CA PHE A 902 -31.87 -3.27 -24.88
C PHE A 902 -33.21 -2.62 -24.55
N ASN A 903 -34.33 -3.29 -24.86
CA ASN A 903 -35.67 -2.69 -24.79
C ASN A 903 -36.53 -3.23 -23.63
N GLY A 904 -36.12 -4.33 -23.01
CA GLY A 904 -36.77 -4.97 -21.86
C GLY A 904 -37.92 -5.91 -22.25
N ASP A 905 -37.95 -6.44 -23.48
CA ASP A 905 -38.98 -7.41 -23.92
C ASP A 905 -38.57 -8.88 -23.74
N GLY A 906 -37.42 -9.12 -23.11
CA GLY A 906 -36.85 -10.43 -22.87
C GLY A 906 -36.18 -11.07 -24.08
N LYS A 907 -36.08 -10.35 -25.21
CA LYS A 907 -35.37 -10.85 -26.40
C LYS A 907 -34.02 -10.18 -26.54
N ALA A 908 -33.06 -10.93 -27.05
CA ALA A 908 -31.82 -10.34 -27.54
C ALA A 908 -32.08 -9.45 -28.76
N ASP A 909 -31.74 -8.18 -28.65
CA ASP A 909 -31.65 -7.25 -29.75
C ASP A 909 -30.22 -7.23 -30.32
N ILE A 910 -30.08 -6.80 -31.57
CA ILE A 910 -28.84 -6.80 -32.34
C ILE A 910 -28.35 -5.36 -32.53
N LEU A 911 -27.20 -5.05 -31.93
CA LEU A 911 -26.49 -3.80 -32.18
C LEU A 911 -25.64 -3.94 -33.44
N VAL A 912 -25.93 -3.12 -34.45
CA VAL A 912 -25.22 -3.12 -35.72
C VAL A 912 -24.63 -1.75 -36.02
N SER A 913 -23.44 -1.72 -36.59
CA SER A 913 -22.77 -0.49 -37.00
C SER A 913 -22.34 -0.55 -38.46
N LYS A 914 -22.12 0.63 -39.04
CA LYS A 914 -21.39 0.82 -40.30
C LYS A 914 -20.74 2.21 -40.30
N PRO A 915 -19.89 2.56 -41.28
CA PRO A 915 -19.17 3.85 -41.29
C PRO A 915 -20.04 5.12 -41.21
N TYR A 916 -21.36 5.02 -41.40
CA TYR A 916 -22.30 6.14 -41.39
C TYR A 916 -23.33 6.10 -40.25
N GLY A 917 -23.23 5.18 -39.29
CA GLY A 917 -24.16 5.16 -38.16
C GLY A 917 -24.19 3.86 -37.38
N ILE A 918 -25.07 3.83 -36.39
CA ILE A 918 -25.37 2.68 -35.54
C ILE A 918 -26.89 2.44 -35.51
N ALA A 919 -27.30 1.19 -35.42
CA ALA A 919 -28.69 0.81 -35.28
C ALA A 919 -28.86 -0.34 -34.28
N LEU A 920 -30.01 -0.35 -33.65
CA LEU A 920 -30.47 -1.43 -32.78
C LEU A 920 -31.65 -2.11 -33.46
N LEU A 921 -31.55 -3.42 -33.70
CA LEU A 921 -32.54 -4.21 -34.44
C LEU A 921 -33.09 -5.33 -33.53
N THR A 922 -34.40 -5.51 -33.51
CA THR A 922 -35.06 -6.56 -32.73
C THR A 922 -35.78 -7.55 -33.63
N LEU A 923 -35.88 -8.82 -33.21
CA LEU A 923 -36.65 -9.82 -33.95
C LEU A 923 -38.15 -9.57 -33.77
N SER A 924 -38.85 -9.42 -34.90
CA SER A 924 -40.29 -9.31 -34.95
C SER A 924 -40.86 -10.36 -35.91
N ARG A 925 -41.39 -11.44 -35.35
CA ARG A 925 -41.87 -12.62 -36.08
C ARG A 925 -40.75 -13.23 -36.94
N THR A 926 -40.74 -12.97 -38.25
CA THR A 926 -39.82 -13.55 -39.23
C THR A 926 -38.92 -12.49 -39.92
N THR A 927 -38.85 -11.28 -39.35
CA THR A 927 -37.99 -10.18 -39.84
C THR A 927 -37.41 -9.38 -38.68
N LEU A 928 -36.40 -8.54 -38.94
CA LEU A 928 -35.92 -7.56 -37.97
C LEU A 928 -36.70 -6.24 -38.10
N ARG A 929 -36.92 -5.57 -36.97
CA ARG A 929 -37.41 -4.19 -36.88
C ARG A 929 -36.32 -3.32 -36.26
N SER A 930 -36.11 -2.11 -36.78
CA SER A 930 -35.23 -1.14 -36.11
C SER A 930 -35.94 -0.49 -34.91
N ILE A 931 -35.30 -0.54 -33.75
CA ILE A 931 -35.69 0.23 -32.55
C ILE A 931 -35.09 1.64 -32.65
N VAL A 932 -33.78 1.70 -32.89
CA VAL A 932 -33.01 2.95 -33.02
C VAL A 932 -32.17 2.90 -34.29
N VAL A 933 -32.10 4.03 -34.99
CA VAL A 933 -31.13 4.25 -36.08
C VAL A 933 -30.57 5.66 -35.94
N LYS A 934 -29.26 5.79 -35.74
CA LYS A 934 -28.60 7.10 -35.60
C LYS A 934 -27.41 7.22 -36.56
N PRO A 935 -27.33 8.32 -37.33
CA PRO A 935 -26.22 8.55 -38.24
C PRO A 935 -24.91 8.85 -37.50
N VAL A 936 -23.81 8.74 -38.22
CA VAL A 936 -22.50 9.21 -37.76
C VAL A 936 -22.57 10.72 -37.45
N GLY A 937 -21.94 11.14 -36.36
CA GLY A 937 -21.99 12.51 -35.85
C GLY A 937 -23.11 12.77 -34.84
N THR A 938 -24.02 11.81 -34.60
CA THR A 938 -25.01 11.93 -33.52
C THR A 938 -24.33 12.08 -32.15
N ARG A 939 -24.90 12.94 -31.32
CA ARG A 939 -24.46 13.17 -29.93
C ARG A 939 -25.39 12.46 -28.95
N PHE A 940 -24.82 11.64 -28.08
CA PHE A 940 -25.45 11.04 -26.92
C PHE A 940 -24.92 11.78 -25.68
N GLY A 941 -25.60 12.87 -25.30
CA GLY A 941 -25.05 13.83 -24.35
C GLY A 941 -23.77 14.49 -24.89
N GLN A 942 -22.69 14.47 -24.12
CA GLN A 942 -21.37 14.98 -24.55
C GLN A 942 -20.59 13.99 -25.44
N TRP A 943 -21.09 12.76 -25.59
CA TRP A 943 -20.42 11.73 -26.39
C TRP A 943 -20.86 11.84 -27.85
N THR A 944 -19.94 12.16 -28.75
CA THR A 944 -20.21 12.11 -30.20
C THR A 944 -19.78 10.76 -30.77
N TYR A 945 -20.72 10.05 -31.41
CA TYR A 945 -20.46 8.83 -32.16
C TYR A 945 -19.89 9.15 -33.54
N ASN A 946 -18.66 8.75 -33.81
CA ASN A 946 -17.95 8.99 -35.06
C ASN A 946 -17.12 7.77 -35.45
N THR A 947 -17.36 7.24 -36.66
CA THR A 947 -16.71 6.07 -37.26
C THR A 947 -16.14 6.38 -38.66
N ARG A 948 -16.15 7.66 -39.08
CA ARG A 948 -15.74 8.08 -40.44
C ARG A 948 -14.23 8.29 -40.59
N TYR A 949 -13.52 8.47 -39.48
CA TYR A 949 -12.06 8.58 -39.42
C TYR A 949 -11.58 7.71 -38.28
N VAL A 950 -10.46 7.00 -38.49
CA VAL A 950 -9.74 6.02 -37.64
C VAL A 950 -9.40 6.49 -36.20
N ARG A 951 -10.34 7.16 -35.53
CA ARG A 951 -10.31 7.64 -34.14
C ARG A 951 -11.52 7.01 -33.41
N ASP A 952 -11.74 5.74 -33.75
CA ASP A 952 -13.04 5.07 -33.85
C ASP A 952 -13.66 4.73 -32.50
N ASN A 953 -14.95 4.99 -32.37
CA ASN A 953 -15.74 4.48 -31.26
C ASN A 953 -15.71 2.95 -31.31
N LYS A 954 -15.27 2.33 -30.23
CA LYS A 954 -15.29 0.87 -30.05
C LYS A 954 -16.37 0.53 -29.04
N VAL A 955 -17.30 -0.34 -29.42
CA VAL A 955 -18.16 -1.02 -28.46
C VAL A 955 -17.28 -2.05 -27.73
N GLU A 956 -17.09 -1.84 -26.44
CA GLU A 956 -16.26 -2.72 -25.61
C GLU A 956 -17.07 -3.88 -25.05
N LYS A 957 -18.25 -3.56 -24.48
CA LYS A 957 -19.14 -4.49 -23.79
C LYS A 957 -20.59 -4.02 -23.86
N ILE A 958 -21.51 -4.98 -23.79
CA ILE A 958 -22.97 -4.80 -23.73
C ILE A 958 -23.44 -5.59 -22.52
N GLY A 959 -24.24 -4.96 -21.66
CA GLY A 959 -24.72 -5.55 -20.40
C GLY A 959 -25.51 -4.54 -19.57
N ASP A 960 -26.20 -4.99 -18.53
CA ASP A 960 -27.03 -4.13 -17.68
C ASP A 960 -26.17 -3.48 -16.60
N PHE A 961 -25.61 -2.30 -16.87
CA PHE A 961 -24.69 -1.63 -15.94
C PHE A 961 -25.43 -0.81 -14.88
N ASN A 962 -26.67 -0.38 -15.16
CA ASN A 962 -27.46 0.46 -14.26
C ASN A 962 -28.44 -0.34 -13.38
N GLY A 963 -28.60 -1.64 -13.65
CA GLY A 963 -29.46 -2.55 -12.91
C GLY A 963 -30.95 -2.41 -13.22
N ASP A 964 -31.31 -1.88 -14.38
CA ASP A 964 -32.71 -1.64 -14.78
C ASP A 964 -33.36 -2.80 -15.55
N GLY A 965 -32.61 -3.90 -15.75
CA GLY A 965 -33.03 -5.08 -16.48
C GLY A 965 -32.85 -4.96 -18.00
N LYS A 966 -32.23 -3.88 -18.50
CA LYS A 966 -31.95 -3.67 -19.92
C LYS A 966 -30.45 -3.57 -20.17
N ALA A 967 -30.03 -4.00 -21.35
CA ALA A 967 -28.66 -3.86 -21.78
C ALA A 967 -28.31 -2.38 -22.07
N ASP A 968 -27.16 -1.95 -21.55
CA ASP A 968 -26.47 -0.72 -21.94
C ASP A 968 -25.17 -1.02 -22.72
N ILE A 969 -24.48 0.03 -23.16
CA ILE A 969 -23.28 -0.05 -23.99
C ILE A 969 -22.11 0.65 -23.32
N LEU A 970 -21.03 -0.09 -23.05
CA LEU A 970 -19.72 0.48 -22.77
C LEU A 970 -19.01 0.76 -24.10
N MET A 971 -18.74 2.04 -24.37
CA MET A 971 -17.95 2.49 -25.51
C MET A 971 -16.63 3.11 -25.07
N SER A 972 -15.59 2.92 -25.87
CA SER A 972 -14.30 3.58 -25.71
C SER A 972 -13.89 4.32 -26.98
N LYS A 973 -13.03 5.34 -26.83
CA LYS A 973 -12.25 5.96 -27.90
C LYS A 973 -10.99 6.60 -27.31
N PRO A 974 -10.02 7.09 -28.12
CA PRO A 974 -8.79 7.69 -27.59
C PRO A 974 -8.99 8.84 -26.58
N TYR A 975 -10.16 9.49 -26.59
CA TYR A 975 -10.54 10.55 -25.66
C TYR A 975 -11.04 10.05 -24.31
N GLY A 976 -11.59 8.84 -24.20
CA GLY A 976 -12.20 8.35 -22.96
C GLY A 976 -13.18 7.18 -23.14
N ILE A 977 -14.03 6.97 -22.14
CA ILE A 977 -15.12 5.99 -22.14
C ILE A 977 -16.49 6.64 -21.98
N ALA A 978 -17.54 5.95 -22.42
CA ALA A 978 -18.93 6.28 -22.15
C ALA A 978 -19.76 5.03 -21.87
N LEU A 979 -20.71 5.14 -20.94
CA LEU A 979 -21.81 4.20 -20.74
C LEU A 979 -23.07 4.81 -21.33
N LEU A 980 -23.72 4.11 -22.26
CA LEU A 980 -24.89 4.58 -22.99
C LEU A 980 -26.05 3.60 -22.82
N SER A 981 -27.22 4.10 -22.43
CA SER A 981 -28.45 3.29 -22.27
C SER A 981 -29.49 3.66 -23.31
N LEU A 982 -30.42 2.76 -23.62
CA LEU A 982 -31.54 3.04 -24.50
C LEU A 982 -32.61 3.87 -23.76
N SER A 983 -33.05 4.97 -24.37
CA SER A 983 -34.16 5.78 -23.86
C SER A 983 -35.05 6.24 -25.01
N GLY A 984 -36.28 5.69 -25.07
CA GLY A 984 -37.21 5.94 -26.16
C GLY A 984 -36.65 5.48 -27.51
N ASP A 985 -36.39 6.42 -28.43
CA ASP A 985 -35.89 6.17 -29.78
C ASP A 985 -34.41 6.56 -29.97
N THR A 986 -33.67 6.73 -28.87
CA THR A 986 -32.25 7.14 -28.88
C THR A 986 -31.47 6.52 -27.74
N PHE A 987 -30.14 6.64 -27.79
CA PHE A 987 -29.29 6.39 -26.63
C PHE A 987 -29.08 7.66 -25.80
N THR A 988 -28.99 7.52 -24.48
CA THR A 988 -28.61 8.57 -23.53
C THR A 988 -27.34 8.15 -22.79
N SER A 989 -26.50 9.11 -22.41
CA SER A 989 -25.28 8.82 -21.66
C SER A 989 -25.55 8.72 -20.17
N LEU A 990 -25.27 7.56 -19.57
CA LEU A 990 -25.27 7.35 -18.13
C LEU A 990 -24.01 7.96 -17.48
N TYR A 991 -22.86 7.79 -18.16
CA TYR A 991 -21.56 8.24 -17.67
C TYR A 991 -20.60 8.52 -18.83
N ILE A 992 -19.76 9.56 -18.70
CA ILE A 992 -18.68 9.86 -19.64
C ILE A 992 -17.44 10.26 -18.85
N LYS A 993 -16.28 9.69 -19.19
CA LYS A 993 -15.01 10.05 -18.58
C LYS A 993 -13.89 10.13 -19.59
N GLN A 994 -13.15 11.23 -19.56
CA GLN A 994 -11.97 11.40 -20.38
C GLN A 994 -10.78 10.57 -19.85
N ASN A 995 -9.95 10.07 -20.76
CA ASN A 995 -8.65 9.51 -20.42
C ASN A 995 -7.79 10.54 -19.67
N ASN A 996 -6.81 10.07 -18.90
CA ASN A 996 -5.97 10.82 -17.97
C ASN A 996 -6.69 11.41 -16.77
N ASN A 997 -7.95 11.03 -16.52
CA ASN A 997 -8.68 11.38 -15.32
C ASN A 997 -8.89 10.15 -14.43
N LYS A 998 -9.15 10.40 -13.15
CA LYS A 998 -9.38 9.34 -12.16
C LYS A 998 -10.83 8.90 -12.08
N ILE A 999 -11.02 7.61 -11.83
CA ILE A 999 -12.26 6.98 -11.37
C ILE A 999 -11.95 6.39 -9.99
N GLY A 1000 -12.18 7.21 -8.95
CA GLY A 1000 -11.65 6.99 -7.60
C GLY A 1000 -10.14 6.74 -7.58
N ASN A 1001 -9.69 5.54 -7.22
CA ASN A 1001 -8.27 5.19 -7.22
C ASN A 1001 -7.70 4.74 -8.58
N TRP A 1002 -8.53 4.58 -9.61
CA TRP A 1002 -8.11 4.17 -10.94
C TRP A 1002 -7.75 5.36 -11.83
N HIS A 1003 -6.62 5.33 -12.55
CA HIS A 1003 -6.30 6.26 -13.63
C HIS A 1003 -6.71 5.70 -14.98
N LEU A 1004 -7.75 6.30 -15.56
CA LEU A 1004 -8.22 5.89 -16.87
C LEU A 1004 -7.20 6.29 -17.95
N LYS A 1005 -6.79 5.34 -18.77
CA LYS A 1005 -5.85 5.50 -19.88
C LYS A 1005 -6.46 4.94 -21.15
N ALA A 1006 -6.04 5.48 -22.30
CA ALA A 1006 -6.45 4.96 -23.60
C ALA A 1006 -6.00 3.51 -23.86
N THR A 1007 -5.03 3.02 -23.09
CA THR A 1007 -4.53 1.64 -23.17
C THR A 1007 -5.31 0.67 -22.28
N ASN A 1008 -6.25 1.15 -21.45
CA ASN A 1008 -7.02 0.25 -20.58
C ASN A 1008 -7.87 -0.72 -21.41
N SER A 1009 -7.92 -1.96 -20.92
CA SER A 1009 -8.71 -3.05 -21.49
C SER A 1009 -9.90 -3.37 -20.59
N PHE A 1010 -11.01 -3.74 -21.21
CA PHE A 1010 -12.28 -4.12 -20.55
C PHE A 1010 -12.62 -5.57 -20.92
N PRO A 1011 -11.92 -6.57 -20.34
CA PRO A 1011 -12.00 -7.95 -20.81
C PRO A 1011 -13.38 -8.58 -20.59
N VAL A 1012 -14.01 -8.32 -19.44
CA VAL A 1012 -15.28 -8.93 -19.04
C VAL A 1012 -16.13 -7.95 -18.23
N ILE A 1013 -17.43 -8.21 -18.21
CA ILE A 1013 -18.41 -7.61 -17.30
C ILE A 1013 -19.15 -8.75 -16.60
N GLY A 1014 -19.82 -8.46 -15.48
CA GLY A 1014 -20.54 -9.47 -14.71
C GLY A 1014 -20.99 -8.95 -13.36
N ASN A 1015 -21.66 -9.80 -12.59
CA ASN A 1015 -22.07 -9.51 -11.21
C ASN A 1015 -21.01 -10.01 -10.23
N PHE A 1016 -20.05 -9.14 -9.89
CA PHE A 1016 -18.91 -9.45 -9.03
C PHE A 1016 -19.14 -9.04 -7.55
N ASP A 1017 -20.33 -8.52 -7.22
CA ASP A 1017 -20.67 -8.12 -5.85
C ASP A 1017 -22.00 -8.67 -5.31
N GLY A 1018 -22.71 -9.47 -6.12
CA GLY A 1018 -24.00 -10.08 -5.78
C GLY A 1018 -25.19 -9.10 -5.82
N GLN A 1019 -25.01 -7.88 -6.30
CA GLN A 1019 -26.07 -6.86 -6.36
C GLN A 1019 -26.51 -6.60 -7.81
N SER A 1020 -27.61 -5.84 -7.97
CA SER A 1020 -28.06 -5.42 -9.30
C SER A 1020 -27.02 -4.52 -9.98
N GLY A 1021 -26.97 -4.61 -11.32
CA GLY A 1021 -26.02 -3.90 -12.18
C GLY A 1021 -24.68 -4.61 -12.30
N GLU A 1022 -24.25 -4.88 -13.52
CA GLU A 1022 -22.97 -5.51 -13.85
C GLU A 1022 -21.80 -4.54 -13.69
N GLU A 1023 -20.70 -5.02 -13.09
CA GLU A 1023 -19.45 -4.28 -13.02
C GLU A 1023 -18.51 -4.57 -14.20
N ILE A 1024 -17.59 -3.63 -14.40
CA ILE A 1024 -16.57 -3.69 -15.43
C ILE A 1024 -15.26 -4.11 -14.80
N ILE A 1025 -14.70 -5.23 -15.26
CA ILE A 1025 -13.30 -5.54 -15.02
C ILE A 1025 -12.44 -4.66 -15.92
N ILE A 1026 -11.44 -4.00 -15.33
CA ILE A 1026 -10.52 -3.11 -16.04
C ILE A 1026 -9.07 -3.45 -15.69
N TYR A 1027 -8.18 -3.48 -16.68
CA TYR A 1027 -6.73 -3.60 -16.44
C TYR A 1027 -5.89 -2.85 -17.48
N ASN A 1028 -4.60 -2.68 -17.19
CA ASN A 1028 -3.65 -1.84 -17.96
C ASN A 1028 -2.90 -2.56 -19.08
#